data_AF-A0A959F747-F1
#
_entry.id   AF-A0A959F747-F1
#
_cell.length_a   1.000
_cell.length_b   1.000
_cell.length_c   1.000
_cell.angle_alpha   90.00
_cell.angle_beta   90.00
_cell.angle_gamma   90.00
#
_symmetry.space_group_name_H-M   'P 1'
#
loop_
_entity.id
_entity.type
_entity.pdbx_description
1 polymer ?
#
loop_
_entity_poly.entity_id
_entity_poly.type
_entity_poly.pdbx_seq_one_letter_code
_entity_poly.pdbx_strand_id
1 'polypeptide(L)'
;MTENAAVVLPDLKQEIKRVIQTGISTLDQDISLNELLAGQVKHGHLLSDLIIRTGDAGYALLSRPDASAVDLKRSFITTFDWPGPAKAFLLLWRDIIFELQKAGILQQIGEVEPEALQALRSRSQYALQEASTELLGFTDHKLQQLHRQKKNIDRYLDKLRLQTNPWPVYREQIQSINSQMEGLLASYQELGQIADHFATLQSDLQKSVASCRSEVKQQMEMAQRISRSIESEEDSKPSKIAGQLEDKEAEIQLVHHVNEFLEKSERDIALLSEKMQVPVAVIGGLIQYKEINFQRAGRQWLDSEILPLIYEIWELTELNTNGLKMALLNMRNRALLLASDAKEGKPVDFDRKDLTQPLQTFIRRSGSTEEEITKLQRLIIIRLSRDFNLKHLYSDQESFLPVPLQSTINKLRVNQNALVVSARNWIQAQTRNFRNFQRTVELEEALSISEKVVRYLQSRNWETANTHYNSIFLTKGYIGESFWVGREDELNHLDKLIRDWRGGFRGAVLLTGQRLSGKSLLGELVANRFFPQHTIRLQPQSVISVDSRRITTTYDLEEALNFIRKYTLNKPCLIWIDDLELWRDPNVPLGKNVNALRRFIDDYGNQLFFMVSMSNSLRHHLDQFYDLIKVFQAEINLDRMPLQDVREAIMIRHGATHKELLDNKGREMTPQHFQQITTKVYKAAHGNIGEALNIWAFSTEAVDEDRVLLQMHTLYELPDFITPDNAVLLSSILLARKINEYRLRKLFGPVFSDKYRGVLQRLISVGLLRRTSDGWLEITESAGNDLGRLLEKKLYLKYLK
;
A
#
# COMPACT_ATOMS: atom_id res chain seq x y z
N MET A 1 61.27 10.67 3.13
CA MET A 1 61.69 9.79 2.03
C MET A 1 61.97 10.66 0.83
N THR A 2 63.22 11.12 0.78
CA THR A 2 63.83 11.88 -0.29
C THR A 2 64.53 10.89 -1.21
N GLU A 3 63.95 10.59 -2.37
CA GLU A 3 64.63 10.12 -3.59
C GLU A 3 63.58 9.87 -4.69
N ASN A 4 63.97 10.13 -5.94
CA ASN A 4 63.25 9.90 -7.22
C ASN A 4 62.14 10.88 -7.63
N ALA A 5 62.56 11.95 -8.31
CA ALA A 5 62.45 12.08 -9.77
C ALA A 5 62.30 13.56 -10.13
N ALA A 6 63.34 14.16 -10.73
CA ALA A 6 63.17 15.36 -11.52
C ALA A 6 62.40 14.96 -12.80
N VAL A 7 61.09 14.75 -12.68
CA VAL A 7 60.24 14.51 -13.84
C VAL A 7 60.15 15.83 -14.61
N VAL A 8 60.66 15.82 -15.82
CA VAL A 8 60.73 16.99 -16.69
C VAL A 8 59.33 17.19 -17.27
N LEU A 9 58.74 18.39 -17.16
CA LEU A 9 57.41 18.75 -17.68
C LEU A 9 57.05 18.13 -19.07
N PRO A 10 58.00 18.08 -20.05
CA PRO A 10 57.88 17.31 -21.29
C PRO A 10 57.43 15.85 -21.17
N ASP A 11 57.91 15.10 -20.18
CA ASP A 11 57.59 13.68 -19.99
C ASP A 11 56.13 13.50 -19.55
N LEU A 12 55.66 14.35 -18.62
CA LEU A 12 54.26 14.36 -18.18
C LEU A 12 53.29 14.71 -19.31
N LYS A 13 53.67 15.61 -20.22
CA LYS A 13 52.85 15.95 -21.41
C LYS A 13 52.67 14.74 -22.34
N GLN A 14 53.70 13.92 -22.51
CA GLN A 14 53.60 12.68 -23.30
C GLN A 14 52.74 11.62 -22.59
N GLU A 15 52.85 11.49 -21.27
CA GLU A 15 51.99 10.62 -20.47
C GLU A 15 50.51 11.02 -20.57
N ILE A 16 50.21 12.33 -20.43
CA ILE A 16 48.84 12.86 -20.61
C ILE A 16 48.29 12.49 -21.99
N LYS A 17 49.08 12.71 -23.06
CA LYS A 17 48.68 12.35 -24.42
C LYS A 17 48.36 10.86 -24.55
N ARG A 18 49.20 9.99 -23.98
CA ARG A 18 49.01 8.54 -24.01
C ARG A 18 47.73 8.12 -23.28
N VAL A 19 47.48 8.67 -22.09
CA VAL A 19 46.27 8.36 -21.31
C VAL A 19 45.01 8.80 -22.04
N ILE A 20 45.00 10.01 -22.61
CA ILE A 20 43.87 10.52 -23.40
C ILE A 20 43.60 9.62 -24.62
N GLN A 21 44.63 9.30 -25.41
CA GLN A 21 44.48 8.46 -26.60
C GLN A 21 43.95 7.07 -26.26
N THR A 22 44.45 6.48 -25.16
CA THR A 22 44.00 5.17 -24.70
C THR A 22 42.55 5.23 -24.24
N GLY A 23 42.18 6.22 -23.41
CA GLY A 23 40.81 6.38 -22.93
C GLY A 23 39.81 6.63 -24.05
N ILE A 24 40.14 7.48 -25.03
CA ILE A 24 39.32 7.72 -26.22
C ILE A 24 39.12 6.44 -27.03
N SER A 25 40.17 5.64 -27.22
CA SER A 25 40.07 4.39 -28.00
C SER A 25 39.15 3.35 -27.36
N THR A 26 38.97 3.39 -26.03
CA THR A 26 38.07 2.44 -25.36
C THR A 26 36.59 2.72 -25.62
N LEU A 27 36.20 3.92 -26.07
CA LEU A 27 34.80 4.24 -26.41
C LEU A 27 34.26 3.45 -27.61
N ASP A 28 35.15 2.96 -28.48
CA ASP A 28 34.81 2.17 -29.66
C ASP A 28 34.86 0.65 -29.41
N GLN A 29 35.22 0.22 -28.21
CA GLN A 29 35.31 -1.20 -27.89
C GLN A 29 33.91 -1.81 -27.71
N ASP A 30 33.74 -3.02 -28.25
CA ASP A 30 32.55 -3.83 -28.05
C ASP A 30 32.62 -4.56 -26.70
N ILE A 31 32.42 -3.79 -25.63
CA ILE A 31 32.41 -4.24 -24.24
C ILE A 31 31.12 -3.79 -23.55
N SER A 32 30.81 -4.40 -22.40
CA SER A 32 29.63 -4.02 -21.62
C SER A 32 29.72 -2.56 -21.18
N LEU A 33 28.57 -1.89 -21.05
CA LEU A 33 28.56 -0.48 -20.69
C LEU A 33 29.13 -0.22 -19.28
N ASN A 34 28.93 -1.15 -18.34
CA ASN A 34 29.54 -1.06 -17.01
C ASN A 34 31.08 -1.12 -17.06
N GLU A 35 31.65 -2.06 -17.84
CA GLU A 35 33.09 -2.14 -18.04
C GLU A 35 33.64 -0.91 -18.76
N LEU A 36 32.90 -0.39 -19.75
CA LEU A 36 33.24 0.83 -20.44
C LEU A 36 33.30 2.02 -19.47
N LEU A 37 32.26 2.23 -18.67
CA LEU A 37 32.19 3.33 -17.69
C LEU A 37 33.30 3.20 -16.63
N ALA A 38 33.54 2.00 -16.10
CA ALA A 38 34.65 1.75 -15.17
C ALA A 38 36.01 2.06 -15.82
N GLY A 39 36.18 1.70 -17.10
CA GLY A 39 37.33 2.09 -17.90
C GLY A 39 37.46 3.60 -18.04
N GLN A 40 36.40 4.31 -18.39
CA GLN A 40 36.41 5.77 -18.56
C GLN A 40 36.73 6.51 -17.27
N VAL A 41 36.17 6.06 -16.14
CA VAL A 41 36.48 6.60 -14.80
C VAL A 41 37.96 6.38 -14.49
N LYS A 42 38.47 5.15 -14.66
CA LYS A 42 39.89 4.85 -14.45
C LYS A 42 40.82 5.75 -15.27
N HIS A 43 40.50 5.98 -16.55
CA HIS A 43 41.29 6.90 -17.39
C HIS A 43 41.16 8.36 -16.94
N GLY A 44 39.97 8.79 -16.50
CA GLY A 44 39.73 10.09 -15.90
C GLY A 44 40.55 10.33 -14.62
N HIS A 45 40.69 9.31 -13.77
CA HIS A 45 41.56 9.33 -12.59
C HIS A 45 43.02 9.52 -12.96
N LEU A 46 43.54 8.66 -13.84
CA LEU A 46 44.93 8.74 -14.30
C LEU A 46 45.22 10.10 -14.93
N LEU A 47 44.27 10.64 -15.70
CA LEU A 47 44.41 11.95 -16.31
C LEU A 47 44.39 13.08 -15.26
N SER A 48 43.47 13.04 -14.29
CA SER A 48 43.39 14.03 -13.21
C SER A 48 44.69 14.05 -12.40
N ASP A 49 45.22 12.88 -12.03
CA ASP A 49 46.47 12.74 -11.30
C ASP A 49 47.66 13.29 -12.11
N LEU A 50 47.72 13.01 -13.41
CA LEU A 50 48.77 13.56 -14.28
C LEU A 50 48.68 15.08 -14.43
N ILE A 51 47.47 15.63 -14.53
CA ILE A 51 47.26 17.08 -14.57
C ILE A 51 47.69 17.72 -13.24
N ILE A 52 47.32 17.12 -12.10
CA ILE A 52 47.75 17.57 -10.77
C ILE A 52 49.27 17.51 -10.66
N ARG A 53 49.92 16.40 -11.02
CA ARG A 53 51.38 16.27 -11.01
C ARG A 53 52.06 17.31 -11.90
N THR A 54 51.48 17.62 -13.06
CA THR A 54 51.99 18.63 -14.00
C THR A 54 51.93 20.03 -13.41
N GLY A 55 50.81 20.40 -12.78
CA GLY A 55 50.68 21.70 -12.13
C GLY A 55 51.48 21.81 -10.83
N ASP A 56 51.54 20.75 -10.01
CA ASP A 56 52.36 20.70 -8.80
C ASP A 56 53.86 20.81 -9.14
N ALA A 57 54.31 20.15 -10.21
CA ALA A 57 55.68 20.31 -10.72
C ALA A 57 55.97 21.75 -11.18
N GLY A 58 55.05 22.36 -11.94
CA GLY A 58 55.17 23.76 -12.35
C GLY A 58 55.17 24.73 -11.15
N TYR A 59 54.31 24.51 -10.17
CA TYR A 59 54.20 25.33 -8.97
C TYR A 59 55.45 25.25 -8.10
N ALA A 60 56.00 24.04 -7.91
CA ALA A 60 57.24 23.84 -7.19
C ALA A 60 58.44 24.50 -7.89
N LEU A 61 58.50 24.47 -9.23
CA LEU A 61 59.57 25.09 -10.02
C LEU A 61 59.59 26.62 -9.90
N LEU A 62 58.42 27.27 -9.72
CA LEU A 62 58.35 28.72 -9.51
C LEU A 62 59.00 29.17 -8.19
N SER A 63 59.17 28.26 -7.23
CA SER A 63 59.78 28.53 -5.92
C SER A 63 61.28 28.20 -5.86
N ARG A 64 61.88 27.69 -6.95
CA ARG A 64 63.30 27.31 -6.99
C ARG A 64 64.18 28.46 -7.52
N PRO A 65 65.26 28.83 -6.80
CA PRO A 65 66.15 29.91 -7.23
C PRO A 65 67.01 29.56 -8.46
N ASP A 66 67.24 28.26 -8.74
CA ASP A 66 68.16 27.79 -9.79
C ASP A 66 67.45 27.36 -11.10
N ALA A 67 66.15 27.68 -11.27
CA ALA A 67 65.38 27.24 -12.43
C ALA A 67 65.76 28.01 -13.71
N SER A 68 65.85 27.31 -14.85
CA SER A 68 66.17 27.96 -16.14
C SER A 68 65.07 28.94 -16.57
N ALA A 69 65.44 29.98 -17.32
CA ALA A 69 64.48 30.98 -17.81
C ALA A 69 63.37 30.38 -18.70
N VAL A 70 63.65 29.26 -19.38
CA VAL A 70 62.69 28.51 -20.20
C VAL A 70 61.71 27.72 -19.32
N ASP A 71 62.21 27.11 -18.24
CA ASP A 71 61.39 26.34 -17.31
C ASP A 71 60.48 27.24 -16.48
N LEU A 72 60.95 28.42 -16.07
CA LEU A 72 60.13 29.44 -15.40
C LEU A 72 58.99 29.90 -16.31
N LYS A 73 59.27 30.21 -17.58
CA LYS A 73 58.27 30.61 -18.59
C LYS A 73 57.17 29.58 -18.74
N ARG A 74 57.54 28.30 -18.88
CA ARG A 74 56.59 27.18 -18.97
C ARG A 74 55.79 27.01 -17.68
N SER A 75 56.44 27.11 -16.53
CA SER A 75 55.80 26.94 -15.21
C SER A 75 54.73 28.01 -14.93
N PHE A 76 54.93 29.26 -15.34
CA PHE A 76 53.90 30.30 -15.26
C PHE A 76 52.68 29.97 -16.13
N ILE A 77 52.88 29.54 -17.38
CA ILE A 77 51.77 29.15 -18.27
C ILE A 77 51.03 27.93 -17.71
N THR A 78 51.76 26.93 -17.21
CA THR A 78 51.21 25.70 -16.64
C THR A 78 50.40 25.93 -15.37
N THR A 79 50.70 26.97 -14.58
CA THR A 79 50.01 27.24 -13.30
C THR A 79 48.98 28.37 -13.35
N PHE A 80 49.04 29.27 -14.35
CA PHE A 80 48.08 30.37 -14.49
C PHE A 80 47.10 30.20 -15.66
N ASP A 81 47.57 29.77 -16.84
CA ASP A 81 46.76 29.76 -18.06
C ASP A 81 46.20 28.36 -18.39
N TRP A 82 47.04 27.33 -18.30
CA TRP A 82 46.69 25.95 -18.65
C TRP A 82 45.67 25.25 -17.73
N PRO A 83 45.56 25.55 -16.42
CA PRO A 83 44.61 24.85 -15.54
C PRO A 83 43.15 25.03 -15.96
N GLY A 84 42.79 26.17 -16.56
CA GLY A 84 41.44 26.43 -17.07
C GLY A 84 41.02 25.43 -18.16
N PRO A 85 41.74 25.36 -19.30
CA PRO A 85 41.52 24.35 -20.34
C PRO A 85 41.61 22.91 -19.82
N ALA A 86 42.56 22.61 -18.92
CA ALA A 86 42.70 21.27 -18.35
C ALA A 86 41.47 20.86 -17.52
N LYS A 87 40.95 21.77 -16.69
CA LYS A 87 39.70 21.56 -15.96
C LYS A 87 38.51 21.42 -16.92
N ALA A 88 38.41 22.26 -17.95
CA ALA A 88 37.32 22.18 -18.93
C ALA A 88 37.29 20.83 -19.66
N PHE A 89 38.46 20.29 -20.04
CA PHE A 89 38.58 18.97 -20.62
C PHE A 89 38.12 17.86 -19.67
N LEU A 90 38.49 17.93 -18.39
CA LEU A 90 38.03 16.96 -17.38
C LEU A 90 36.53 17.05 -17.11
N LEU A 91 35.95 18.25 -17.15
CA LEU A 91 34.49 18.43 -17.05
C LEU A 91 33.79 17.76 -18.25
N LEU A 92 34.29 17.98 -19.48
CA LEU A 92 33.76 17.30 -20.66
C LEU A 92 33.84 15.77 -20.53
N TRP A 93 34.97 15.24 -20.04
CA TRP A 93 35.15 13.80 -19.81
C TRP A 93 34.12 13.25 -18.82
N ARG A 94 33.93 13.94 -17.70
CA ARG A 94 32.92 13.61 -16.68
C ARG A 94 31.49 13.67 -17.26
N ASP A 95 31.18 14.69 -18.05
CA ASP A 95 29.85 14.89 -18.63
C ASP A 95 29.52 13.78 -19.65
N ILE A 96 30.52 13.30 -20.40
CA ILE A 96 30.39 12.12 -21.25
C ILE A 96 30.09 10.86 -20.44
N ILE A 97 30.78 10.65 -19.31
CA ILE A 97 30.48 9.53 -18.39
C ILE A 97 29.01 9.60 -17.92
N PHE A 98 28.55 10.79 -17.53
CA PHE A 98 27.16 11.01 -17.12
C PHE A 98 26.15 10.71 -18.25
N GLU A 99 26.36 11.22 -19.47
CA GLU A 99 25.44 10.97 -20.59
C GLU A 99 25.43 9.49 -21.02
N LEU A 100 26.58 8.80 -20.97
CA LEU A 100 26.67 7.37 -21.22
C LEU A 100 25.95 6.55 -20.15
N GLN A 101 26.09 6.91 -18.87
CA GLN A 101 25.31 6.32 -17.77
C GLN A 101 23.81 6.47 -18.01
N LYS A 102 23.36 7.71 -18.31
CA LYS A 102 21.95 8.02 -18.55
C LYS A 102 21.39 7.22 -19.71
N ALA A 103 22.10 7.20 -20.84
CA ALA A 103 21.70 6.42 -22.02
C ALA A 103 21.67 4.91 -21.71
N GLY A 104 22.59 4.42 -20.88
CA GLY A 104 22.60 3.03 -20.41
C GLY A 104 21.36 2.63 -19.62
N ILE A 105 20.98 3.43 -18.64
CA ILE A 105 19.76 3.18 -17.85
C ILE A 105 18.52 3.25 -18.74
N LEU A 106 18.44 4.22 -19.65
CA LEU A 106 17.32 4.35 -20.58
C LEU A 106 17.25 3.17 -21.59
N GLN A 107 18.40 2.65 -22.03
CA GLN A 107 18.44 1.46 -22.87
C GLN A 107 17.96 0.21 -22.11
N GLN A 108 18.39 0.03 -20.85
CA GLN A 108 17.98 -1.11 -20.02
C GLN A 108 16.47 -1.19 -19.83
N ILE A 109 15.78 -0.04 -19.80
CA ILE A 109 14.32 0.05 -19.69
C ILE A 109 13.59 0.13 -21.04
N GLY A 110 14.32 0.04 -22.16
CA GLY A 110 13.74 0.01 -23.52
C GLY A 110 13.31 1.37 -24.09
N GLU A 111 13.79 2.48 -23.54
CA GLU A 111 13.47 3.85 -24.00
C GLU A 111 14.46 4.37 -25.05
N VAL A 112 15.63 3.74 -25.17
CA VAL A 112 16.69 4.10 -26.11
C VAL A 112 17.11 2.87 -26.89
N GLU A 113 17.09 3.00 -28.22
CA GLU A 113 17.54 1.93 -29.12
C GLU A 113 19.06 1.73 -29.06
N PRO A 114 19.57 0.49 -29.25
CA PRO A 114 21.00 0.21 -29.23
C PRO A 114 21.82 1.06 -30.21
N GLU A 115 21.30 1.37 -31.40
CA GLU A 115 21.99 2.20 -32.39
C GLU A 115 22.20 3.64 -31.89
N ALA A 116 21.26 4.17 -31.10
CA ALA A 116 21.36 5.51 -30.54
C ALA A 116 22.47 5.61 -29.49
N LEU A 117 22.66 4.57 -28.66
CA LEU A 117 23.78 4.48 -27.73
C LEU A 117 25.12 4.41 -28.47
N GLN A 118 25.19 3.64 -29.57
CA GLN A 118 26.40 3.56 -30.39
C GLN A 118 26.72 4.92 -31.03
N ALA A 119 25.71 5.63 -31.55
CA ALA A 119 25.88 6.97 -32.08
C ALA A 119 26.38 7.98 -31.01
N LEU A 120 25.89 7.86 -29.77
CA LEU A 120 26.37 8.67 -28.65
C LEU A 120 27.84 8.39 -28.33
N ARG A 121 28.28 7.12 -28.35
CA ARG A 121 29.69 6.75 -28.16
C ARG A 121 30.59 7.40 -29.21
N SER A 122 30.22 7.29 -30.50
CA SER A 122 31.01 7.89 -31.59
C SER A 122 31.07 9.42 -31.50
N ARG A 123 29.97 10.09 -31.12
CA ARG A 123 29.96 11.55 -30.91
C ARG A 123 30.82 11.96 -29.71
N SER A 124 30.76 11.20 -28.62
CA SER A 124 31.58 11.43 -27.42
C SER A 124 33.07 11.29 -27.73
N GLN A 125 33.42 10.28 -28.53
CA GLN A 125 34.79 10.07 -29.00
C GLN A 125 35.29 11.26 -29.83
N TYR A 126 34.51 11.71 -30.82
CA TYR A 126 34.85 12.86 -31.64
C TYR A 126 35.04 14.14 -30.81
N ALA A 127 34.13 14.41 -29.87
CA ALA A 127 34.23 15.57 -28.98
C ALA A 127 35.50 15.55 -28.11
N LEU A 128 35.88 14.38 -27.57
CA LEU A 128 37.13 14.22 -26.82
C LEU A 128 38.37 14.35 -27.70
N GLN A 129 38.33 13.86 -28.94
CA GLN A 129 39.45 14.00 -29.88
C GLN A 129 39.70 15.48 -30.23
N GLU A 130 38.64 16.23 -30.53
CA GLU A 130 38.71 17.67 -30.80
C GLU A 130 39.25 18.44 -29.59
N ALA A 131 38.65 18.25 -28.41
CA ALA A 131 39.07 18.92 -27.19
C ALA A 131 40.50 18.52 -26.74
N SER A 132 40.93 17.28 -27.02
CA SER A 132 42.29 16.83 -26.69
C SER A 132 43.35 17.52 -27.52
N THR A 133 43.03 17.80 -28.79
CA THR A 133 43.95 18.50 -29.71
C THR A 133 44.19 19.92 -29.22
N GLU A 134 43.13 20.60 -28.77
CA GLU A 134 43.22 21.93 -28.16
C GLU A 134 44.04 21.90 -26.86
N LEU A 135 43.75 20.98 -25.93
CA LEU A 135 44.46 20.87 -24.65
C LEU A 135 45.96 20.60 -24.81
N LEU A 136 46.32 19.64 -25.67
CA LEU A 136 47.71 19.25 -25.89
C LEU A 136 48.51 20.34 -26.63
N GLY A 137 47.86 21.08 -27.52
CA GLY A 137 48.47 22.20 -28.24
C GLY A 137 48.56 23.51 -27.45
N PHE A 138 47.75 23.68 -26.39
CA PHE A 138 47.55 24.96 -25.70
C PHE A 138 48.85 25.66 -25.28
N THR A 139 49.73 24.95 -24.58
CA THR A 139 50.99 25.51 -24.06
C THR A 139 51.91 26.01 -25.18
N ASP A 140 52.02 25.25 -26.27
CA ASP A 140 52.85 25.59 -27.41
C ASP A 140 52.25 26.75 -28.22
N HIS A 141 50.92 26.75 -28.43
CA HIS A 141 50.21 27.84 -29.09
C HIS A 141 50.29 29.16 -28.30
N LYS A 142 50.12 29.11 -26.98
CA LYS A 142 50.25 30.29 -26.11
C LYS A 142 51.66 30.86 -26.14
N LEU A 143 52.68 30.01 -26.10
CA LEU A 143 54.08 30.44 -26.25
C LEU A 143 54.33 31.08 -27.62
N GLN A 144 53.86 30.48 -28.71
CA GLN A 144 53.99 31.04 -30.06
C GLN A 144 53.24 32.38 -30.22
N GLN A 145 52.05 32.52 -29.63
CA GLN A 145 51.28 33.75 -29.63
C GLN A 145 52.03 34.88 -28.91
N LEU A 146 52.59 34.59 -27.74
CA LEU A 146 53.40 35.53 -26.97
C LEU A 146 54.72 35.90 -27.68
N HIS A 147 55.30 34.99 -28.47
CA HIS A 147 56.48 35.27 -29.31
C HIS A 147 56.16 36.18 -30.51
N ARG A 148 54.97 36.04 -31.12
CA ARG A 148 54.53 36.83 -32.28
C ARG A 148 54.15 38.27 -31.91
N GLN A 149 53.63 38.49 -30.70
CA GLN A 149 53.38 39.82 -30.17
C GLN A 149 54.71 40.42 -29.68
N LYS A 150 55.41 41.17 -30.56
CA LYS A 150 56.79 41.72 -30.41
C LYS A 150 57.10 42.59 -29.16
N LYS A 151 56.34 42.55 -28.05
CA LYS A 151 56.70 43.15 -26.76
C LYS A 151 56.32 42.25 -25.57
N ASN A 152 57.38 41.69 -24.97
CA ASN A 152 57.55 41.30 -23.57
C ASN A 152 56.67 40.17 -23.01
N ILE A 153 57.02 38.93 -23.34
CA ILE A 153 56.80 37.76 -22.47
C ILE A 153 57.17 38.11 -21.03
N ASP A 154 58.29 38.81 -20.82
CA ASP A 154 58.77 39.14 -19.48
C ASP A 154 57.82 40.13 -18.76
N ARG A 155 57.17 41.08 -19.46
CA ARG A 155 56.13 41.95 -18.87
C ARG A 155 54.85 41.19 -18.54
N TYR A 156 54.48 40.21 -19.37
CA TYR A 156 53.36 39.33 -19.09
C TYR A 156 53.61 38.51 -17.82
N LEU A 157 54.81 37.94 -17.69
CA LEU A 157 55.22 37.20 -16.48
C LEU A 157 55.30 38.11 -15.25
N ASP A 158 55.81 39.32 -15.38
CA ASP A 158 55.85 40.29 -14.28
C ASP A 158 54.42 40.65 -13.81
N LYS A 159 53.45 40.74 -14.72
CA LYS A 159 52.04 40.91 -14.36
C LYS A 159 51.50 39.71 -13.58
N LEU A 160 51.84 38.48 -14.00
CA LEU A 160 51.41 37.26 -13.29
C LEU A 160 52.08 37.10 -11.92
N ARG A 161 53.32 37.57 -11.74
CA ARG A 161 54.01 37.59 -10.45
C ARG A 161 53.32 38.45 -9.39
N LEU A 162 52.58 39.47 -9.83
CA LEU A 162 51.79 40.34 -8.96
C LEU A 162 50.43 39.74 -8.59
N GLN A 163 50.07 38.59 -9.17
CA GLN A 163 48.81 37.89 -8.93
C GLN A 163 49.04 36.68 -8.02
N THR A 164 48.02 36.34 -7.22
CA THR A 164 48.01 35.08 -6.50
C THR A 164 47.93 33.93 -7.51
N ASN A 165 48.82 32.95 -7.38
CA ASN A 165 48.82 31.79 -8.26
C ASN A 165 47.50 30.99 -8.08
N PRO A 166 46.71 30.77 -9.14
CA PRO A 166 45.41 30.12 -9.02
C PRO A 166 45.51 28.60 -8.90
N TRP A 167 46.70 28.01 -9.09
CA TRP A 167 46.90 26.56 -9.10
C TRP A 167 46.33 25.82 -7.89
N PRO A 168 46.51 26.26 -6.61
CA PRO A 168 45.94 25.55 -5.46
C PRO A 168 44.42 25.39 -5.55
N VAL A 169 43.71 26.40 -6.07
CA VAL A 169 42.25 26.35 -6.26
C VAL A 169 41.89 25.37 -7.37
N TYR A 170 42.62 25.39 -8.49
CA TYR A 170 42.39 24.43 -9.58
C TYR A 170 42.70 22.99 -9.16
N ARG A 171 43.72 22.79 -8.34
CA ARG A 171 44.08 21.47 -7.80
C ARG A 171 42.92 20.85 -7.02
N GLU A 172 42.33 21.59 -6.08
CA GLU A 172 41.16 21.13 -5.33
C GLU A 172 39.95 20.85 -6.25
N GLN A 173 39.72 21.72 -7.23
CA GLN A 173 38.62 21.54 -8.18
C GLN A 173 38.80 20.29 -9.06
N ILE A 174 40.02 20.00 -9.51
CA ILE A 174 40.34 18.79 -10.28
C ILE A 174 40.17 17.54 -9.42
N GLN A 175 40.59 17.58 -8.15
CA GLN A 175 40.34 16.49 -7.21
C GLN A 175 38.84 16.23 -7.01
N SER A 176 38.03 17.30 -6.89
CA SER A 176 36.57 17.18 -6.78
C SER A 176 35.93 16.56 -8.03
N ILE A 177 36.38 16.91 -9.23
CA ILE A 177 35.91 16.28 -10.48
C ILE A 177 36.22 14.78 -10.48
N ASN A 178 37.37 14.39 -9.92
CA ASN A 178 37.74 12.99 -9.79
C ASN A 178 36.73 12.20 -8.93
N SER A 179 36.40 12.73 -7.75
CA SER A 179 35.38 12.13 -6.87
C SER A 179 34.00 12.09 -7.49
N GLN A 180 33.66 13.07 -8.34
CA GLN A 180 32.39 13.07 -9.10
C GLN A 180 32.33 11.91 -10.10
N MET A 181 33.42 11.59 -10.79
CA MET A 181 33.45 10.46 -11.73
C MET A 181 33.25 9.10 -11.03
N GLU A 182 33.83 8.90 -9.84
CA GLU A 182 33.57 7.71 -9.03
C GLU A 182 32.10 7.63 -8.59
N GLY A 183 31.54 8.75 -8.13
CA GLY A 183 30.14 8.83 -7.73
C GLY A 183 29.17 8.51 -8.86
N LEU A 184 29.49 8.92 -10.09
CA LEU A 184 28.69 8.57 -11.29
C LEU A 184 28.68 7.06 -11.55
N LEU A 185 29.83 6.38 -11.46
CA LEU A 185 29.90 4.93 -11.65
C LEU A 185 29.15 4.15 -10.58
N ALA A 186 29.34 4.53 -9.30
CA ALA A 186 28.61 3.92 -8.20
C ALA A 186 27.09 4.10 -8.36
N SER A 187 26.67 5.31 -8.73
CA SER A 187 25.26 5.61 -9.00
C SER A 187 24.71 4.81 -10.20
N TYR A 188 25.49 4.60 -11.27
CA TYR A 188 25.05 3.79 -12.40
C TYR A 188 24.79 2.34 -12.00
N GLN A 189 25.68 1.74 -11.21
CA GLN A 189 25.56 0.36 -10.75
C GLN A 189 24.34 0.16 -9.86
N GLU A 190 24.11 1.08 -8.93
CA GLU A 190 22.93 1.05 -8.05
C GLU A 190 21.63 1.27 -8.84
N LEU A 191 21.59 2.25 -9.77
CA LEU A 191 20.42 2.46 -10.64
C LEU A 191 20.14 1.26 -11.54
N GLY A 192 21.19 0.58 -12.04
CA GLY A 192 21.05 -0.64 -12.84
C GLY A 192 20.40 -1.77 -12.04
N GLN A 193 20.81 -1.96 -10.78
CA GLN A 193 20.16 -2.92 -9.88
C GLN A 193 18.71 -2.53 -9.62
N ILE A 194 18.42 -1.25 -9.36
CA ILE A 194 17.05 -0.78 -9.16
C ILE A 194 16.20 -1.08 -10.41
N ALA A 195 16.69 -0.80 -11.61
CA ALA A 195 15.98 -1.10 -12.86
C ALA A 195 15.64 -2.60 -13.00
N ASP A 196 16.58 -3.49 -12.63
CA ASP A 196 16.34 -4.94 -12.65
C ASP A 196 15.28 -5.38 -11.64
N HIS A 197 15.25 -4.77 -10.44
CA HIS A 197 14.20 -5.03 -9.45
C HIS A 197 12.82 -4.57 -9.94
N PHE A 198 12.74 -3.39 -10.58
CA PHE A 198 11.49 -2.93 -11.20
C PHE A 198 11.02 -3.90 -12.30
N ALA A 199 11.92 -4.37 -13.16
CA ALA A 199 11.58 -5.36 -14.20
C ALA A 199 11.11 -6.70 -13.60
N THR A 200 11.75 -7.17 -12.53
CA THR A 200 11.37 -8.40 -11.81
C THR A 200 9.96 -8.26 -11.23
N LEU A 201 9.68 -7.14 -10.54
CA LEU A 201 8.36 -6.80 -10.01
C LEU A 201 7.29 -6.82 -11.10
N GLN A 202 7.55 -6.20 -12.26
CA GLN A 202 6.62 -6.22 -13.39
C GLN A 202 6.34 -7.65 -13.88
N SER A 203 7.38 -8.47 -14.03
CA SER A 203 7.26 -9.86 -14.49
C SER A 203 6.42 -10.69 -13.52
N ASP A 204 6.66 -10.54 -12.22
CA ASP A 204 5.98 -11.33 -11.20
C ASP A 204 4.51 -10.92 -11.04
N LEU A 205 4.21 -9.63 -11.18
CA LEU A 205 2.84 -9.13 -11.22
C LEU A 205 2.08 -9.68 -12.42
N GLN A 206 2.70 -9.70 -13.60
CA GLN A 206 2.11 -10.29 -14.81
C GLN A 206 1.85 -11.80 -14.64
N LYS A 207 2.77 -12.55 -14.02
CA LYS A 207 2.57 -13.98 -13.72
C LYS A 207 1.42 -14.21 -12.74
N SER A 208 1.33 -13.41 -11.69
CA SER A 208 0.25 -13.51 -10.69
C SER A 208 -1.12 -13.30 -11.33
N VAL A 209 -1.28 -12.24 -12.13
CA VAL A 209 -2.52 -11.96 -12.86
C VAL A 209 -2.84 -13.06 -13.87
N ALA A 210 -1.84 -13.57 -14.59
CA ALA A 210 -2.03 -14.67 -15.52
C ALA A 210 -2.49 -15.97 -14.82
N SER A 211 -2.04 -16.21 -13.58
CA SER A 211 -2.48 -17.36 -12.77
C SER A 211 -3.98 -17.28 -12.44
N CYS A 212 -4.47 -16.12 -11.97
CA CYS A 212 -5.90 -15.92 -11.67
C CYS A 212 -6.78 -16.16 -12.91
N ARG A 213 -6.33 -15.73 -14.08
CA ARG A 213 -7.03 -16.00 -15.34
C ARG A 213 -7.02 -17.49 -15.69
N SER A 214 -5.87 -18.15 -15.55
CA SER A 214 -5.75 -19.60 -15.79
C SER A 214 -6.69 -20.39 -14.87
N GLU A 215 -6.88 -19.95 -13.62
CA GLU A 215 -7.80 -20.57 -12.68
C GLU A 215 -9.26 -20.50 -13.16
N VAL A 216 -9.74 -19.31 -13.55
CA VAL A 216 -11.10 -19.14 -14.11
C VAL A 216 -11.31 -20.05 -15.32
N LYS A 217 -10.30 -20.17 -16.19
CA LYS A 217 -10.35 -21.06 -17.35
C LYS A 217 -10.39 -22.54 -16.96
N GLN A 218 -9.58 -22.98 -16.01
CA GLN A 218 -9.61 -24.34 -15.49
C GLN A 218 -10.96 -24.69 -14.86
N GLN A 219 -11.57 -23.74 -14.15
CA GLN A 219 -12.91 -23.88 -13.57
C GLN A 219 -13.99 -24.02 -14.65
N MET A 220 -13.90 -23.24 -15.75
CA MET A 220 -14.78 -23.42 -16.92
C MET A 220 -14.61 -24.79 -17.57
N GLU A 221 -13.37 -25.23 -17.79
CA GLU A 221 -13.08 -26.56 -18.36
C GLU A 221 -13.57 -27.70 -17.46
N MET A 222 -13.50 -27.51 -16.13
CA MET A 222 -14.05 -28.46 -15.17
C MET A 222 -15.58 -28.50 -15.24
N ALA A 223 -16.25 -27.35 -15.26
CA ALA A 223 -17.70 -27.25 -15.42
C ALA A 223 -18.18 -27.91 -16.73
N GLN A 224 -17.47 -27.70 -17.84
CA GLN A 224 -17.76 -28.34 -19.12
C GLN A 224 -17.59 -29.86 -19.07
N ARG A 225 -16.53 -30.35 -18.42
CA ARG A 225 -16.30 -31.80 -18.24
C ARG A 225 -17.41 -32.44 -17.41
N ILE A 226 -17.84 -31.79 -16.33
CA ILE A 226 -18.95 -32.27 -15.47
C ILE A 226 -20.28 -32.28 -16.23
N SER A 227 -20.57 -31.23 -17.01
CA SER A 227 -21.78 -31.19 -17.85
C SER A 227 -21.81 -32.36 -18.85
N ARG A 228 -20.70 -32.60 -19.54
CA ARG A 228 -20.58 -33.69 -20.53
C ARG A 228 -20.68 -35.08 -19.90
N SER A 229 -20.06 -35.31 -18.73
CA SER A 229 -20.13 -36.63 -18.08
C SER A 229 -21.57 -36.99 -17.68
N ILE A 230 -22.34 -36.02 -17.20
CA ILE A 230 -23.74 -36.20 -16.80
C ILE A 230 -24.65 -36.42 -18.02
N GLU A 231 -24.35 -35.77 -19.15
CA GLU A 231 -25.07 -35.95 -20.41
C GLU A 231 -24.76 -37.32 -21.07
N SER A 232 -23.57 -37.89 -20.87
CA SER A 232 -23.13 -39.15 -21.52
C SER A 232 -23.46 -40.46 -20.79
N GLU A 233 -23.69 -40.46 -19.47
CA GLU A 233 -23.94 -41.70 -18.71
C GLU A 233 -25.44 -42.11 -18.74
N GLU A 234 -25.96 -42.67 -19.85
CA GLU A 234 -27.39 -42.99 -20.05
C GLU A 234 -28.07 -43.77 -18.90
N ASP A 235 -27.35 -44.55 -18.08
CA ASP A 235 -27.91 -45.42 -17.02
C ASP A 235 -27.63 -44.99 -15.56
N SER A 236 -27.08 -43.79 -15.29
CA SER A 236 -26.73 -43.43 -13.90
C SER A 236 -27.94 -42.93 -13.07
N LYS A 237 -28.13 -43.53 -11.88
CA LYS A 237 -29.18 -43.13 -10.93
C LYS A 237 -28.88 -41.72 -10.36
N PRO A 238 -29.89 -40.86 -10.14
CA PRO A 238 -29.71 -39.51 -9.58
C PRO A 238 -28.92 -39.46 -8.27
N SER A 239 -29.00 -40.50 -7.43
CA SER A 239 -28.21 -40.64 -6.20
C SER A 239 -26.70 -40.83 -6.44
N LYS A 240 -26.30 -41.47 -7.55
CA LYS A 240 -24.88 -41.62 -7.93
C LYS A 240 -24.31 -40.30 -8.46
N ILE A 241 -25.12 -39.55 -9.21
CA ILE A 241 -24.78 -38.20 -9.69
C ILE A 241 -24.58 -37.25 -8.50
N ALA A 242 -25.44 -37.31 -7.48
CA ALA A 242 -25.32 -36.49 -6.28
C ALA A 242 -23.99 -36.76 -5.52
N GLY A 243 -23.57 -38.02 -5.38
CA GLY A 243 -22.30 -38.37 -4.75
C GLY A 243 -21.07 -37.90 -5.53
N GLN A 244 -21.09 -38.06 -6.87
CA GLN A 244 -20.00 -37.55 -7.73
C GLN A 244 -19.87 -36.02 -7.68
N LEU A 245 -20.98 -35.30 -7.51
CA LEU A 245 -20.97 -33.83 -7.35
C LEU A 245 -20.43 -33.39 -5.99
N GLU A 246 -20.70 -34.16 -4.92
CA GLU A 246 -20.17 -33.91 -3.58
C GLU A 246 -18.64 -34.09 -3.51
N ASP A 247 -18.12 -35.17 -4.11
CA ASP A 247 -16.67 -35.41 -4.19
C ASP A 247 -15.96 -34.28 -4.96
N LYS A 248 -16.54 -33.85 -6.08
CA LYS A 248 -15.99 -32.76 -6.90
C LYS A 248 -16.12 -31.38 -6.25
N GLU A 249 -17.14 -31.15 -5.43
CA GLU A 249 -17.27 -29.93 -4.64
C GLU A 249 -16.16 -29.84 -3.58
N ALA A 250 -15.85 -30.96 -2.92
CA ALA A 250 -14.82 -31.03 -1.88
C ALA A 250 -13.40 -30.77 -2.41
N GLU A 251 -13.14 -31.03 -3.70
CA GLU A 251 -11.87 -30.76 -4.38
C GLU A 251 -11.64 -29.26 -4.66
N ILE A 252 -12.68 -28.41 -4.61
CA ILE A 252 -12.57 -26.98 -4.94
C ILE A 252 -12.06 -26.18 -3.73
N GLN A 253 -10.76 -25.89 -3.73
CA GLN A 253 -10.12 -24.99 -2.77
C GLN A 253 -10.01 -23.57 -3.31
N LEU A 254 -10.16 -22.58 -2.42
CA LEU A 254 -9.88 -21.18 -2.73
C LEU A 254 -8.37 -20.95 -2.58
N VAL A 255 -7.71 -20.49 -3.65
CA VAL A 255 -6.28 -20.15 -3.61
C VAL A 255 -6.12 -18.67 -3.23
N HIS A 256 -5.31 -18.39 -2.19
CA HIS A 256 -5.08 -17.04 -1.69
C HIS A 256 -4.01 -16.27 -2.50
N HIS A 257 -4.29 -15.99 -3.78
CA HIS A 257 -3.35 -15.33 -4.69
C HIS A 257 -2.91 -13.92 -4.25
N VAL A 258 -3.78 -13.16 -3.57
CA VAL A 258 -3.47 -11.78 -3.14
C VAL A 258 -2.43 -11.73 -2.03
N ASN A 259 -2.49 -12.63 -1.05
CA ASN A 259 -1.53 -12.65 0.06
C ASN A 259 -0.14 -13.05 -0.44
N GLU A 260 -0.07 -14.05 -1.33
CA GLU A 260 1.20 -14.46 -1.93
C GLU A 260 1.80 -13.34 -2.79
N PHE A 261 0.97 -12.62 -3.54
CA PHE A 261 1.38 -11.44 -4.29
C PHE A 261 1.89 -10.32 -3.37
N LEU A 262 1.11 -9.93 -2.35
CA LEU A 262 1.49 -8.87 -1.40
C LEU A 262 2.79 -9.21 -0.67
N GLU A 263 2.94 -10.44 -0.18
CA GLU A 263 4.16 -10.90 0.49
C GLU A 263 5.37 -10.90 -0.45
N LYS A 264 5.17 -11.19 -1.73
CA LYS A 264 6.25 -11.18 -2.72
C LYS A 264 6.62 -9.75 -3.13
N SER A 265 5.63 -8.91 -3.45
CA SER A 265 5.85 -7.51 -3.77
C SER A 265 6.49 -6.74 -2.62
N GLU A 266 6.11 -6.99 -1.37
CA GLU A 266 6.75 -6.36 -0.21
C GLU A 266 8.22 -6.79 -0.04
N ARG A 267 8.53 -8.06 -0.32
CA ARG A 267 9.92 -8.54 -0.34
C ARG A 267 10.74 -7.86 -1.41
N ASP A 268 10.21 -7.75 -2.62
CA ASP A 268 10.92 -7.15 -3.75
C ASP A 268 11.07 -5.63 -3.60
N ILE A 269 10.06 -4.94 -3.04
CA ILE A 269 10.13 -3.50 -2.69
C ILE A 269 11.17 -3.26 -1.60
N ALA A 270 11.32 -4.16 -0.62
CA ALA A 270 12.32 -4.03 0.43
C ALA A 270 13.77 -4.13 -0.08
N LEU A 271 13.99 -4.62 -1.30
CA LEU A 271 15.29 -4.64 -1.96
C LEU A 271 15.65 -3.29 -2.62
N LEU A 272 14.68 -2.38 -2.76
CA LEU A 272 14.91 -1.04 -3.32
C LEU A 272 15.57 -0.10 -2.31
N SER A 273 16.44 0.80 -2.79
CA SER A 273 17.11 1.78 -1.94
C SER A 273 16.12 2.79 -1.33
N GLU A 274 16.18 2.95 0.00
CA GLU A 274 15.35 3.89 0.76
C GLU A 274 15.77 5.35 0.52
N LYS A 275 17.05 5.63 0.27
CA LYS A 275 17.50 6.99 -0.02
C LYS A 275 18.71 6.97 -0.93
N MET A 276 18.57 7.56 -2.12
CA MET A 276 19.66 7.71 -3.09
C MET A 276 19.70 9.15 -3.63
N GLN A 277 20.91 9.70 -3.74
CA GLN A 277 21.15 10.94 -4.47
C GLN A 277 21.47 10.62 -5.92
N VAL A 278 20.55 10.92 -6.81
CA VAL A 278 20.64 10.52 -8.20
C VAL A 278 21.07 11.70 -9.07
N PRO A 279 22.16 11.58 -9.86
CA PRO A 279 22.55 12.60 -10.83
C PRO A 279 21.53 12.66 -11.97
N VAL A 280 20.99 13.84 -12.26
CA VAL A 280 19.89 14.00 -13.24
C VAL A 280 20.22 14.92 -14.42
N ALA A 281 21.14 15.87 -14.24
CA ALA A 281 21.53 16.81 -15.28
C ALA A 281 22.90 17.42 -14.98
N VAL A 282 23.54 17.99 -16.01
CA VAL A 282 24.71 18.86 -15.84
C VAL A 282 24.35 20.26 -16.32
N ILE A 283 24.34 21.24 -15.41
CA ILE A 283 24.02 22.65 -15.71
C ILE A 283 25.15 23.54 -15.24
N GLY A 284 25.72 24.33 -16.16
CA GLY A 284 26.80 25.28 -15.84
C GLY A 284 28.08 24.62 -15.29
N GLY A 285 28.34 23.36 -15.66
CA GLY A 285 29.49 22.58 -15.17
C GLY A 285 29.28 21.90 -13.81
N LEU A 286 28.08 22.01 -13.22
CA LEU A 286 27.70 21.34 -11.98
C LEU A 286 26.75 20.16 -12.26
N ILE A 287 26.96 19.04 -11.57
CA ILE A 287 26.02 17.92 -11.57
C ILE A 287 24.85 18.29 -10.64
N GLN A 288 23.63 18.14 -11.15
CA GLN A 288 22.40 18.26 -10.37
C GLN A 288 21.99 16.90 -9.83
N TYR A 289 21.54 16.89 -8.57
CA TYR A 289 21.09 15.68 -7.89
C TYR A 289 19.63 15.79 -7.48
N LYS A 290 18.87 14.69 -7.58
CA LYS A 290 17.56 14.51 -6.95
C LYS A 290 17.69 13.50 -5.82
N GLU A 291 17.13 13.80 -4.65
CA GLU A 291 16.97 12.80 -3.59
C GLU A 291 15.69 12.00 -3.84
N ILE A 292 15.84 10.68 -4.02
CA ILE A 292 14.73 9.78 -4.31
C ILE A 292 14.71 8.63 -3.29
N ASN A 293 13.52 8.32 -2.79
CA ASN A 293 13.24 7.12 -2.00
C ASN A 293 12.50 6.13 -2.90
N PHE A 294 13.22 5.18 -3.50
CA PHE A 294 12.68 4.25 -4.48
C PHE A 294 11.71 3.26 -3.83
N GLN A 295 12.00 2.82 -2.61
CA GLN A 295 11.13 1.94 -1.83
C GLN A 295 9.76 2.57 -1.60
N ARG A 296 9.73 3.80 -1.06
CA ARG A 296 8.50 4.53 -0.76
C ARG A 296 7.74 4.89 -2.03
N ALA A 297 8.42 5.41 -3.06
CA ALA A 297 7.78 5.78 -4.31
C ALA A 297 7.20 4.56 -5.04
N GLY A 298 7.94 3.45 -5.08
CA GLY A 298 7.49 2.18 -5.66
C GLY A 298 6.27 1.62 -4.92
N ARG A 299 6.31 1.56 -3.58
CA ARG A 299 5.17 1.11 -2.77
C ARG A 299 3.94 1.99 -2.96
N GLN A 300 4.09 3.30 -2.84
CA GLN A 300 2.98 4.24 -2.97
C GLN A 300 2.32 4.17 -4.34
N TRP A 301 3.10 4.02 -5.41
CA TRP A 301 2.58 3.91 -6.77
C TRP A 301 1.87 2.57 -7.01
N LEU A 302 2.44 1.45 -6.54
CA LEU A 302 1.80 0.14 -6.65
C LEU A 302 0.47 0.09 -5.89
N ASP A 303 0.45 0.64 -4.66
CA ASP A 303 -0.74 0.72 -3.82
C ASP A 303 -1.87 1.52 -4.47
N SER A 304 -1.55 2.60 -5.21
CA SER A 304 -2.54 3.48 -5.82
C SER A 304 -3.02 3.03 -7.20
N GLU A 305 -2.09 2.56 -8.04
CA GLU A 305 -2.36 2.34 -9.47
C GLU A 305 -2.64 0.88 -9.82
N ILE A 306 -2.07 -0.08 -9.08
CA ILE A 306 -2.12 -1.48 -9.45
C ILE A 306 -2.93 -2.31 -8.46
N LEU A 307 -2.78 -2.05 -7.16
CA LEU A 307 -3.43 -2.84 -6.12
C LEU A 307 -4.97 -2.85 -6.23
N PRO A 308 -5.67 -1.74 -6.56
CA PRO A 308 -7.12 -1.76 -6.78
C PRO A 308 -7.55 -2.71 -7.90
N LEU A 309 -6.78 -2.74 -9.00
CA LEU A 309 -7.05 -3.61 -10.15
C LEU A 309 -6.80 -5.09 -9.82
N ILE A 310 -5.79 -5.37 -9.00
CA ILE A 310 -5.52 -6.74 -8.53
C ILE A 310 -6.64 -7.23 -7.62
N TYR A 311 -7.16 -6.39 -6.73
CA TYR A 311 -8.31 -6.73 -5.91
C TYR A 311 -9.55 -7.01 -6.75
N GLU A 312 -9.80 -6.23 -7.80
CA GLU A 312 -10.91 -6.46 -8.71
C GLU A 312 -10.78 -7.81 -9.43
N ILE A 313 -9.59 -8.13 -9.95
CA ILE A 313 -9.32 -9.45 -10.56
C ILE A 313 -9.54 -10.58 -9.55
N TRP A 314 -9.10 -10.40 -8.31
CA TRP A 314 -9.27 -11.39 -7.25
C TRP A 314 -10.74 -11.59 -6.86
N GLU A 315 -11.50 -10.50 -6.67
CA GLU A 315 -12.93 -10.56 -6.37
C GLU A 315 -13.68 -11.31 -7.49
N LEU A 316 -13.35 -11.01 -8.75
CA LEU A 316 -13.89 -11.72 -9.91
C LEU A 316 -13.56 -13.22 -9.90
N THR A 317 -12.31 -13.59 -9.57
CA THR A 317 -11.89 -14.99 -9.46
C THR A 317 -12.57 -15.70 -8.28
N GLU A 318 -12.73 -15.04 -7.13
CA GLU A 318 -13.42 -15.59 -5.96
C GLU A 318 -14.92 -15.78 -6.23
N LEU A 319 -15.58 -14.77 -6.81
CA LEU A 319 -16.98 -14.84 -7.23
C LEU A 319 -17.20 -15.97 -8.24
N ASN A 320 -16.27 -16.17 -9.17
CA ASN A 320 -16.33 -17.29 -10.11
C ASN A 320 -16.19 -18.64 -9.39
N THR A 321 -15.23 -18.77 -8.47
CA THR A 321 -15.03 -19.99 -7.66
C THR A 321 -16.28 -20.33 -6.84
N ASN A 322 -16.85 -19.35 -6.16
CA ASN A 322 -18.09 -19.48 -5.39
C ASN A 322 -19.29 -19.78 -6.31
N GLY A 323 -19.34 -19.17 -7.50
CA GLY A 323 -20.33 -19.45 -8.53
C GLY A 323 -20.33 -20.92 -8.96
N LEU A 324 -19.14 -21.51 -9.13
CA LEU A 324 -19.00 -22.93 -9.46
C LEU A 324 -19.52 -23.83 -8.34
N LYS A 325 -19.12 -23.56 -7.08
CA LYS A 325 -19.62 -24.29 -5.90
C LYS A 325 -21.13 -24.24 -5.82
N MET A 326 -21.73 -23.06 -5.99
CA MET A 326 -23.18 -22.87 -5.96
C MET A 326 -23.89 -23.60 -7.12
N ALA A 327 -23.29 -23.62 -8.32
CA ALA A 327 -23.82 -24.39 -9.43
C ALA A 327 -23.82 -25.89 -9.12
N LEU A 328 -22.73 -26.43 -8.57
CA LEU A 328 -22.63 -27.84 -8.16
C LEU A 328 -23.61 -28.19 -7.03
N LEU A 329 -23.74 -27.33 -6.01
CA LEU A 329 -24.71 -27.50 -4.93
C LEU A 329 -26.15 -27.51 -5.43
N ASN A 330 -26.50 -26.60 -6.34
CA ASN A 330 -27.83 -26.56 -6.94
C ASN A 330 -28.11 -27.82 -7.75
N MET A 331 -27.13 -28.33 -8.49
CA MET A 331 -27.24 -29.60 -9.21
C MET A 331 -27.40 -30.78 -8.26
N ARG A 332 -26.61 -30.83 -7.19
CA ARG A 332 -26.68 -31.88 -6.16
C ARG A 332 -28.07 -31.89 -5.51
N ASN A 333 -28.59 -30.73 -5.13
CA ASN A 333 -29.92 -30.60 -4.53
C ASN A 333 -31.02 -31.04 -5.50
N ARG A 334 -30.95 -30.64 -6.78
CA ARG A 334 -31.89 -31.11 -7.82
C ARG A 334 -31.81 -32.64 -8.01
N ALA A 335 -30.61 -33.22 -8.02
CA ALA A 335 -30.41 -34.67 -8.15
C ALA A 335 -30.93 -35.45 -6.93
N LEU A 336 -30.76 -34.91 -5.71
CA LEU A 336 -31.30 -35.49 -4.48
C LEU A 336 -32.83 -35.46 -4.43
N LEU A 337 -33.46 -34.36 -4.88
CA LEU A 337 -34.91 -34.25 -5.00
C LEU A 337 -35.48 -35.27 -6.00
N LEU A 338 -34.84 -35.43 -7.14
CA LEU A 338 -35.22 -36.47 -8.12
C LEU A 338 -35.02 -37.88 -7.55
N ALA A 339 -34.01 -38.10 -6.71
CA ALA A 339 -33.77 -39.37 -6.03
C ALA A 339 -34.81 -39.69 -4.94
N SER A 340 -35.37 -38.67 -4.25
CA SER A 340 -36.46 -38.86 -3.30
C SER A 340 -37.78 -39.15 -4.00
N ASP A 341 -38.08 -38.45 -5.09
CA ASP A 341 -39.33 -38.62 -5.85
C ASP A 341 -39.39 -40.00 -6.54
N ALA A 342 -38.24 -40.52 -6.99
CA ALA A 342 -38.11 -41.87 -7.53
C ALA A 342 -38.36 -42.98 -6.49
N LYS A 343 -38.14 -42.71 -5.19
CA LYS A 343 -38.43 -43.67 -4.11
C LYS A 343 -39.92 -43.72 -3.74
N GLU A 344 -40.70 -42.70 -4.10
CA GLU A 344 -42.15 -42.62 -3.85
C GLU A 344 -43.01 -43.24 -4.97
N GLY A 345 -42.41 -43.90 -5.95
CA GLY A 345 -43.14 -44.70 -6.95
C GLY A 345 -43.73 -43.90 -8.14
N LYS A 346 -43.33 -42.64 -8.34
CA LYS A 346 -43.65 -41.89 -9.57
C LYS A 346 -42.64 -42.22 -10.68
N PRO A 347 -43.08 -42.43 -11.94
CA PRO A 347 -42.14 -42.54 -13.06
C PRO A 347 -41.42 -41.19 -13.23
N VAL A 348 -40.11 -41.18 -12.96
CA VAL A 348 -39.27 -40.00 -13.13
C VAL A 348 -38.72 -40.01 -14.56
N ASP A 349 -39.46 -39.40 -15.48
CA ASP A 349 -38.92 -38.91 -16.74
C ASP A 349 -38.41 -37.50 -16.46
N PHE A 350 -37.09 -37.30 -16.42
CA PHE A 350 -36.50 -35.99 -16.17
C PHE A 350 -35.50 -35.65 -17.28
N ASP A 351 -35.62 -34.43 -17.82
CA ASP A 351 -34.67 -33.96 -18.82
C ASP A 351 -33.33 -33.63 -18.13
N ARG A 352 -32.27 -34.35 -18.50
CA ARG A 352 -30.92 -34.12 -17.97
C ARG A 352 -30.38 -32.74 -18.29
N LYS A 353 -30.93 -32.05 -19.29
CA LYS A 353 -30.64 -30.64 -19.58
C LYS A 353 -31.07 -29.72 -18.43
N ASP A 354 -32.10 -30.07 -17.67
CA ASP A 354 -32.54 -29.29 -16.50
C ASP A 354 -31.59 -29.46 -15.31
N LEU A 355 -30.89 -30.60 -15.22
CA LEU A 355 -29.80 -30.77 -14.25
C LEU A 355 -28.56 -29.96 -14.64
N THR A 356 -28.19 -29.85 -15.92
CA THR A 356 -26.96 -29.14 -16.33
C THR A 356 -27.14 -27.63 -16.49
N GLN A 357 -28.38 -27.12 -16.50
CA GLN A 357 -28.72 -25.69 -16.62
C GLN A 357 -27.94 -24.75 -15.66
N PRO A 358 -27.74 -25.07 -14.35
CA PRO A 358 -26.94 -24.24 -13.46
C PRO A 358 -25.47 -24.12 -13.90
N LEU A 359 -24.86 -25.21 -14.39
CA LEU A 359 -23.49 -25.20 -14.93
C LEU A 359 -23.41 -24.46 -16.28
N GLN A 360 -24.41 -24.59 -17.15
CA GLN A 360 -24.43 -23.83 -18.40
C GLN A 360 -24.52 -22.32 -18.15
N THR A 361 -25.33 -21.91 -17.16
CA THR A 361 -25.43 -20.50 -16.72
C THR A 361 -24.11 -20.02 -16.12
N PHE A 362 -23.46 -20.87 -15.32
CA PHE A 362 -22.12 -20.62 -14.78
C PHE A 362 -21.09 -20.42 -15.90
N ILE A 363 -20.97 -21.36 -16.83
CA ILE A 363 -20.01 -21.30 -17.95
C ILE A 363 -20.16 -20.00 -18.76
N ARG A 364 -21.39 -19.57 -19.04
CA ARG A 364 -21.66 -18.30 -19.74
C ARG A 364 -21.19 -17.08 -18.94
N ARG A 365 -21.44 -17.06 -17.62
CA ARG A 365 -21.00 -15.99 -16.73
C ARG A 365 -19.48 -15.96 -16.60
N SER A 366 -18.85 -17.12 -16.41
CA SER A 366 -17.40 -17.26 -16.33
C SER A 366 -16.68 -16.77 -17.58
N GLY A 367 -17.26 -16.97 -18.77
CA GLY A 367 -16.72 -16.40 -20.01
C GLY A 367 -16.68 -14.88 -19.99
N SER A 368 -17.74 -14.22 -19.50
CA SER A 368 -17.75 -12.76 -19.29
C SER A 368 -16.72 -12.32 -18.26
N THR A 369 -16.57 -13.08 -17.17
CA THR A 369 -15.56 -12.81 -16.14
C THR A 369 -14.13 -12.95 -16.67
N GLU A 370 -13.84 -13.92 -17.55
CA GLU A 370 -12.53 -14.06 -18.20
C GLU A 370 -12.21 -12.85 -19.09
N GLU A 371 -13.19 -12.34 -19.85
CA GLU A 371 -13.04 -11.15 -20.68
C GLU A 371 -12.75 -9.90 -19.84
N GLU A 372 -13.44 -9.75 -18.70
CA GLU A 372 -13.24 -8.64 -17.76
C GLU A 372 -11.85 -8.68 -17.11
N ILE A 373 -11.42 -9.84 -16.60
CA ILE A 373 -10.05 -10.05 -16.11
C ILE A 373 -9.02 -9.73 -17.20
N THR A 374 -9.30 -10.08 -18.45
CA THR A 374 -8.40 -9.77 -19.58
C THR A 374 -8.29 -8.27 -19.84
N LYS A 375 -9.38 -7.51 -19.69
CA LYS A 375 -9.36 -6.05 -19.80
C LYS A 375 -8.51 -5.43 -18.69
N LEU A 376 -8.74 -5.85 -17.44
CA LEU A 376 -7.97 -5.38 -16.28
C LEU A 376 -6.48 -5.74 -16.41
N GLN A 377 -6.16 -6.95 -16.86
CA GLN A 377 -4.78 -7.37 -17.13
C GLN A 377 -4.09 -6.47 -18.16
N ARG A 378 -4.76 -6.12 -19.27
CA ARG A 378 -4.19 -5.21 -20.27
C ARG A 378 -3.94 -3.83 -19.68
N LEU A 379 -4.86 -3.33 -18.87
CA LEU A 379 -4.75 -2.02 -18.23
C LEU A 379 -3.57 -1.98 -17.24
N ILE A 380 -3.38 -3.04 -16.45
CA ILE A 380 -2.20 -3.23 -15.59
C ILE A 380 -0.91 -3.20 -16.41
N ILE A 381 -0.84 -3.97 -17.51
CA ILE A 381 0.36 -4.03 -18.37
C ILE A 381 0.69 -2.64 -18.92
N ILE A 382 -0.31 -1.91 -19.42
CA ILE A 382 -0.13 -0.56 -19.97
C ILE A 382 0.42 0.39 -18.90
N ARG A 383 -0.14 0.39 -17.68
CA ARG A 383 0.31 1.24 -16.57
C ARG A 383 1.75 0.92 -16.16
N LEU A 384 2.07 -0.36 -16.01
CA LEU A 384 3.42 -0.81 -15.64
C LEU A 384 4.46 -0.42 -16.70
N SER A 385 4.18 -0.65 -17.98
CA SER A 385 5.13 -0.33 -19.06
C SER A 385 5.34 1.18 -19.21
N ARG A 386 4.29 1.97 -18.96
CA ARG A 386 4.32 3.42 -19.18
C ARG A 386 5.06 4.14 -18.06
N ASP A 387 4.66 3.90 -16.82
CA ASP A 387 5.04 4.77 -15.70
C ASP A 387 5.92 4.06 -14.66
N PHE A 388 5.85 2.72 -14.52
CA PHE A 388 6.57 1.96 -13.48
C PHE A 388 8.01 1.60 -13.87
N ASN A 389 8.79 2.60 -14.26
CA ASN A 389 10.19 2.45 -14.68
C ASN A 389 11.01 3.71 -14.33
N LEU A 390 12.30 3.72 -14.67
CA LEU A 390 13.21 4.83 -14.35
C LEU A 390 13.18 6.01 -15.35
N LYS A 391 12.30 6.00 -16.35
CA LYS A 391 12.25 7.03 -17.41
C LYS A 391 12.07 8.44 -16.86
N HIS A 392 11.16 8.62 -15.91
CA HIS A 392 10.80 9.93 -15.37
C HIS A 392 11.89 10.54 -14.46
N LEU A 393 12.93 9.77 -14.12
CA LEU A 393 14.04 10.24 -13.31
C LEU A 393 14.76 11.44 -13.97
N TYR A 394 14.95 11.36 -15.29
CA TYR A 394 15.63 12.35 -16.11
C TYR A 394 14.68 13.38 -16.76
N SER A 395 13.39 13.36 -16.41
CA SER A 395 12.42 14.37 -16.85
C SER A 395 12.50 15.63 -15.98
N ASP A 396 12.43 16.79 -16.61
CA ASP A 396 12.35 18.09 -15.93
C ASP A 396 10.92 18.46 -15.56
N GLN A 397 9.91 17.83 -16.19
CA GLN A 397 8.51 18.20 -16.06
C GLN A 397 7.71 17.29 -15.11
N GLU A 398 8.16 16.05 -14.92
CA GLU A 398 7.43 15.03 -14.18
C GLU A 398 8.28 14.51 -13.00
N SER A 399 7.66 14.39 -11.82
CA SER A 399 8.28 13.73 -10.68
C SER A 399 8.37 12.22 -10.94
N PHE A 400 9.41 11.56 -10.41
CA PHE A 400 9.53 10.10 -10.46
C PHE A 400 8.31 9.43 -9.82
N LEU A 401 7.68 8.50 -10.55
CA LEU A 401 6.43 7.82 -10.18
C LEU A 401 5.36 8.81 -9.67
N PRO A 402 4.86 9.72 -10.53
CA PRO A 402 3.88 10.71 -10.11
C PRO A 402 2.57 9.99 -9.79
N VAL A 403 2.22 9.92 -8.51
CA VAL A 403 0.93 9.36 -8.12
C VAL A 403 -0.14 10.43 -8.38
N PRO A 404 -1.16 10.17 -9.22
CA PRO A 404 -2.20 11.15 -9.55
C PRO A 404 -3.03 11.61 -8.35
N LEU A 405 -2.90 10.93 -7.19
CA LEU A 405 -3.33 11.40 -5.88
C LEU A 405 -3.01 12.88 -5.67
N GLN A 406 -1.84 13.38 -6.12
CA GLN A 406 -1.49 14.79 -5.96
C GLN A 406 -2.32 15.75 -6.81
N SER A 407 -2.86 15.36 -7.96
CA SER A 407 -3.65 16.27 -8.79
C SER A 407 -5.03 16.55 -8.17
N THR A 408 -5.64 15.55 -7.53
CA THR A 408 -6.89 15.68 -6.76
C THR A 408 -6.62 16.30 -5.38
N ILE A 409 -5.53 15.91 -4.70
CA ILE A 409 -5.12 16.45 -3.40
C ILE A 409 -4.69 17.92 -3.49
N ASN A 410 -3.93 18.33 -4.50
CA ASN A 410 -3.49 19.74 -4.65
C ASN A 410 -4.65 20.65 -5.08
N LYS A 411 -5.61 20.17 -5.88
CA LYS A 411 -6.84 20.92 -6.17
C LYS A 411 -7.76 21.08 -4.95
N LEU A 412 -7.74 20.11 -4.01
CA LEU A 412 -8.54 20.16 -2.78
C LEU A 412 -7.86 20.87 -1.60
N ARG A 413 -6.51 20.96 -1.58
CA ARG A 413 -5.73 21.62 -0.52
C ARG A 413 -5.51 23.12 -0.75
N VAL A 414 -5.54 23.60 -2.00
CA VAL A 414 -5.31 25.02 -2.34
C VAL A 414 -6.64 25.80 -2.40
N ASN A 415 -7.13 26.21 -1.24
CA ASN A 415 -7.76 27.53 -1.02
C ASN A 415 -8.22 27.66 0.43
N GLN A 416 -7.26 27.84 1.33
CA GLN A 416 -7.52 28.37 2.66
C GLN A 416 -7.39 29.89 2.58
N ASN A 417 -8.47 30.58 2.20
CA ASN A 417 -8.85 31.94 2.63
C ASN A 417 -9.90 32.54 1.68
N ALA A 418 -11.16 32.51 2.10
CA ALA A 418 -12.20 33.43 1.60
C ALA A 418 -13.35 33.50 2.63
N LEU A 419 -13.05 33.96 3.84
CA LEU A 419 -13.95 33.94 4.99
C LEU A 419 -14.98 35.09 5.06
N VAL A 420 -15.20 35.88 4.00
CA VAL A 420 -15.93 37.18 4.15
C VAL A 420 -17.14 37.40 3.20
N VAL A 421 -17.64 36.42 2.46
CA VAL A 421 -18.82 36.68 1.56
C VAL A 421 -20.08 35.85 1.88
N SER A 422 -20.03 34.86 2.76
CA SER A 422 -21.13 33.88 2.95
C SER A 422 -22.19 34.23 4.02
N ALA A 423 -22.09 35.37 4.70
CA ALA A 423 -23.00 35.70 5.81
C ALA A 423 -24.42 36.17 5.40
N ARG A 424 -24.68 36.45 4.10
CA ARG A 424 -25.99 36.99 3.65
C ARG A 424 -27.00 35.94 3.15
N ASN A 425 -26.53 34.74 2.78
CA ASN A 425 -27.38 33.67 2.23
C ASN A 425 -27.90 32.68 3.29
N TRP A 426 -27.34 32.71 4.50
CA TRP A 426 -27.69 31.79 5.59
C TRP A 426 -29.09 32.07 6.18
N ILE A 427 -29.50 33.35 6.24
CA ILE A 427 -30.75 33.75 6.91
C ILE A 427 -32.00 33.44 6.06
N GLN A 428 -31.88 33.38 4.73
CA GLN A 428 -33.02 33.04 3.84
C GLN A 428 -33.26 31.52 3.69
N ALA A 429 -32.26 30.67 3.97
CA ALA A 429 -32.41 29.22 3.91
C ALA A 429 -33.12 28.63 5.14
N GLN A 430 -33.10 29.34 6.27
CA GLN A 430 -33.60 28.85 7.55
C GLN A 430 -35.14 28.84 7.64
N THR A 431 -35.84 29.67 6.83
CA THR A 431 -37.32 29.77 6.83
C THR A 431 -38.02 28.71 5.96
N ARG A 432 -37.31 28.09 5.00
CA ARG A 432 -37.86 26.96 4.20
C ARG A 432 -37.73 25.60 4.90
N ASN A 433 -36.66 25.38 5.66
CA ASN A 433 -36.47 24.11 6.38
C ASN A 433 -37.45 23.93 7.54
N PHE A 434 -37.91 25.01 8.19
CA PHE A 434 -38.87 24.92 9.29
C PHE A 434 -40.29 24.49 8.84
N ARG A 435 -40.70 24.82 7.61
CA ARG A 435 -41.99 24.40 7.04
C ARG A 435 -42.00 22.96 6.53
N ASN A 436 -40.87 22.47 6.02
CA ASN A 436 -40.75 21.07 5.57
C ASN A 436 -40.65 20.10 6.74
N PHE A 437 -40.05 20.53 7.87
CA PHE A 437 -39.99 19.75 9.11
C PHE A 437 -41.38 19.45 9.68
N GLN A 438 -42.31 20.43 9.70
CA GLN A 438 -43.69 20.18 10.16
C GLN A 438 -44.45 19.13 9.33
N ARG A 439 -44.26 19.10 8.00
CA ARG A 439 -44.89 18.09 7.13
C ARG A 439 -44.25 16.70 7.21
N THR A 440 -42.96 16.60 7.52
CA THR A 440 -42.30 15.29 7.70
C THR A 440 -42.64 14.68 9.05
N VAL A 441 -42.81 15.49 10.10
CA VAL A 441 -43.21 15.03 11.44
C VAL A 441 -44.64 14.47 11.45
N GLU A 442 -45.60 15.11 10.77
CA GLU A 442 -46.99 14.58 10.67
C GLU A 442 -47.08 13.24 9.92
N LEU A 443 -46.23 13.03 8.90
CA LEU A 443 -46.15 11.75 8.18
C LEU A 443 -45.37 10.68 8.97
N GLU A 444 -44.36 11.07 9.75
CA GLU A 444 -43.63 10.13 10.61
C GLU A 444 -44.44 9.67 11.82
N GLU A 445 -45.28 10.51 12.43
CA GLU A 445 -46.11 10.12 13.58
C GLU A 445 -47.17 9.06 13.22
N ALA A 446 -47.60 8.99 11.95
CA ALA A 446 -48.57 8.00 11.47
C ALA A 446 -47.98 6.59 11.23
N LEU A 447 -46.66 6.44 11.19
CA LEU A 447 -45.99 5.16 10.86
C LEU A 447 -45.84 4.27 12.09
N SER A 448 -46.03 2.96 11.90
CA SER A 448 -45.75 1.98 12.96
C SER A 448 -44.27 1.95 13.32
N ILE A 449 -43.95 1.59 14.57
CA ILE A 449 -42.56 1.46 15.03
C ILE A 449 -41.76 0.48 14.16
N SER A 450 -42.36 -0.65 13.78
CA SER A 450 -41.73 -1.63 12.88
C SER A 450 -41.42 -1.04 11.50
N GLU A 451 -42.32 -0.24 10.94
CA GLU A 451 -42.10 0.44 9.66
C GLU A 451 -40.97 1.47 9.74
N LYS A 452 -40.90 2.22 10.84
CA LYS A 452 -39.78 3.14 11.12
C LYS A 452 -38.44 2.40 11.18
N VAL A 453 -38.38 1.22 11.83
CA VAL A 453 -37.16 0.38 11.85
C VAL A 453 -36.81 -0.15 10.46
N VAL A 454 -37.79 -0.58 9.66
CA VAL A 454 -37.55 -1.05 8.29
C VAL A 454 -37.01 0.09 7.41
N ARG A 455 -37.59 1.29 7.46
CA ARG A 455 -37.09 2.46 6.72
C ARG A 455 -35.69 2.86 7.14
N TYR A 456 -35.41 2.84 8.44
CA TYR A 456 -34.06 3.02 8.97
C TYR A 456 -33.08 2.02 8.36
N LEU A 457 -33.41 0.72 8.35
CA LEU A 457 -32.53 -0.31 7.79
C LEU A 457 -32.37 -0.18 6.27
N GLN A 458 -33.44 0.15 5.54
CA GLN A 458 -33.41 0.37 4.10
C GLN A 458 -32.56 1.59 3.73
N SER A 459 -32.63 2.68 4.50
CA SER A 459 -31.77 3.86 4.29
C SER A 459 -30.28 3.60 4.52
N ARG A 460 -29.95 2.48 5.17
CA ARG A 460 -28.58 2.01 5.44
C ARG A 460 -28.22 0.74 4.68
N ASN A 461 -28.93 0.46 3.59
CA ASN A 461 -28.53 -0.54 2.61
C ASN A 461 -28.01 0.19 1.36
N TRP A 462 -26.81 -0.15 0.94
CA TRP A 462 -26.25 0.18 -0.36
C TRP A 462 -27.13 -0.31 -1.53
N GLU A 463 -27.18 0.53 -2.56
CA GLU A 463 -27.80 0.20 -3.84
C GLU A 463 -26.91 -0.79 -4.61
N THR A 464 -27.51 -1.87 -5.12
CA THR A 464 -26.79 -2.96 -5.83
C THR A 464 -26.09 -2.48 -7.10
N ALA A 465 -26.48 -1.34 -7.66
CA ALA A 465 -25.85 -0.74 -8.83
C ALA A 465 -24.45 -0.18 -8.52
N ASN A 466 -24.16 0.19 -7.27
CA ASN A 466 -22.89 0.81 -6.88
C ASN A 466 -21.93 -0.16 -6.17
N THR A 467 -22.04 -1.46 -6.45
CA THR A 467 -21.30 -2.51 -5.74
C THR A 467 -19.77 -2.36 -5.91
N HIS A 468 -19.29 -1.99 -7.10
CA HIS A 468 -17.87 -1.81 -7.41
C HIS A 468 -17.21 -0.66 -6.63
N TYR A 469 -17.84 0.52 -6.60
CA TYR A 469 -17.35 1.63 -5.77
C TYR A 469 -17.29 1.24 -4.29
N ASN A 470 -18.36 0.60 -3.82
CA ASN A 470 -18.49 0.26 -2.41
C ASN A 470 -17.53 -0.87 -1.98
N SER A 471 -17.19 -1.83 -2.86
CA SER A 471 -16.22 -2.88 -2.53
C SER A 471 -14.81 -2.30 -2.35
N ILE A 472 -14.39 -1.35 -3.19
CA ILE A 472 -13.11 -0.63 -3.08
C ILE A 472 -13.14 0.35 -1.89
N PHE A 473 -14.23 1.10 -1.72
CA PHE A 473 -14.30 2.13 -0.69
C PHE A 473 -14.41 1.52 0.73
N LEU A 474 -15.19 0.45 0.89
CA LEU A 474 -15.43 -0.22 2.18
C LEU A 474 -14.55 -1.46 2.38
N THR A 475 -13.50 -1.65 1.57
CA THR A 475 -12.61 -2.81 1.71
C THR A 475 -12.22 -2.98 3.19
N LYS A 476 -12.54 -4.16 3.73
CA LYS A 476 -12.36 -4.51 5.14
C LYS A 476 -10.99 -5.16 5.32
N GLY A 477 -10.27 -4.78 6.38
CA GLY A 477 -8.94 -5.31 6.68
C GLY A 477 -7.80 -4.31 6.43
N TYR A 478 -6.57 -4.75 6.66
CA TYR A 478 -5.36 -3.97 6.44
C TYR A 478 -5.01 -3.96 4.94
N ILE A 479 -5.19 -2.81 4.30
CA ILE A 479 -4.99 -2.61 2.84
C ILE A 479 -3.55 -2.14 2.54
N GLY A 480 -2.84 -1.61 3.54
CA GLY A 480 -1.50 -1.01 3.42
C GLY A 480 -1.38 0.26 4.27
N GLU A 481 -0.15 0.67 4.62
CA GLU A 481 0.09 1.90 5.42
C GLU A 481 -0.39 3.17 4.70
N SER A 482 -0.41 3.18 3.36
CA SER A 482 -0.84 4.30 2.52
C SER A 482 -2.33 4.64 2.66
N PHE A 483 -3.14 3.67 3.09
CA PHE A 483 -4.58 3.82 3.36
C PHE A 483 -4.87 4.12 4.84
N TRP A 484 -3.85 4.09 5.68
CA TRP A 484 -3.98 4.44 7.08
C TRP A 484 -4.03 5.95 7.27
N VAL A 485 -4.94 6.40 8.13
CA VAL A 485 -5.12 7.81 8.45
C VAL A 485 -5.31 7.97 9.94
N GLY A 486 -4.62 8.96 10.52
CA GLY A 486 -4.81 9.37 11.91
C GLY A 486 -4.30 8.36 12.94
N ARG A 487 -4.77 8.52 14.19
CA ARG A 487 -4.39 7.68 15.35
C ARG A 487 -2.90 7.68 15.69
N GLU A 488 -2.18 8.72 15.28
CA GLU A 488 -0.75 8.86 15.55
C GLU A 488 -0.46 8.91 17.05
N ASP A 489 -1.33 9.52 17.85
CA ASP A 489 -1.18 9.58 19.31
C ASP A 489 -1.28 8.18 19.93
N GLU A 490 -2.25 7.36 19.51
CA GLU A 490 -2.40 5.98 19.95
C GLU A 490 -1.24 5.10 19.49
N LEU A 491 -0.73 5.30 18.27
CA LEU A 491 0.44 4.57 17.74
C LEU A 491 1.73 4.95 18.48
N ASN A 492 1.94 6.24 18.75
CA ASN A 492 3.07 6.71 19.54
C ASN A 492 3.02 6.19 20.98
N HIS A 493 1.83 6.11 21.56
CA HIS A 493 1.63 5.49 22.87
C HIS A 493 1.98 3.99 22.85
N LEU A 494 1.53 3.26 21.84
CA LEU A 494 1.87 1.85 21.63
C LEU A 494 3.37 1.62 21.43
N ASP A 495 4.03 2.43 20.62
CA ASP A 495 5.49 2.37 20.41
C ASP A 495 6.23 2.53 21.75
N LYS A 496 5.82 3.50 22.57
CA LYS A 496 6.39 3.67 23.91
C LYS A 496 6.20 2.43 24.79
N LEU A 497 4.99 1.86 24.83
CA LEU A 497 4.70 0.66 25.63
C LEU A 497 5.51 -0.56 25.16
N ILE A 498 5.69 -0.70 23.84
CA ILE A 498 6.50 -1.78 23.25
C ILE A 498 7.99 -1.58 23.59
N ARG A 499 8.50 -0.34 23.58
CA ARG A 499 9.87 -0.05 24.01
C ARG A 499 10.09 -0.36 25.48
N ASP A 500 9.14 0.02 26.35
CA ASP A 500 9.19 -0.29 27.77
C ASP A 500 9.18 -1.82 27.99
N TRP A 501 8.30 -2.55 27.28
CA TRP A 501 8.30 -4.01 27.35
C TRP A 501 9.61 -4.65 26.88
N ARG A 502 10.21 -4.16 25.78
CA ARG A 502 11.55 -4.59 25.34
C ARG A 502 12.63 -4.28 26.37
N GLY A 503 12.42 -3.27 27.22
CA GLY A 503 13.24 -2.95 28.40
C GLY A 503 13.04 -3.88 29.60
N GLY A 504 12.16 -4.89 29.51
CA GLY A 504 11.88 -5.87 30.55
C GLY A 504 10.67 -5.54 31.43
N PHE A 505 9.93 -4.46 31.13
CA PHE A 505 8.67 -4.16 31.79
C PHE A 505 7.53 -5.05 31.27
N ARG A 506 6.41 -5.08 31.98
CA ARG A 506 5.21 -5.82 31.56
C ARG A 506 4.61 -5.20 30.31
N GLY A 507 4.32 -6.02 29.28
CA GLY A 507 3.72 -5.62 28.01
C GLY A 507 2.34 -6.23 27.82
N ALA A 508 1.30 -5.47 28.15
CA ALA A 508 -0.07 -5.90 27.94
C ALA A 508 -0.97 -4.68 27.64
N VAL A 509 -1.64 -4.68 26.48
CA VAL A 509 -2.48 -3.58 26.04
C VAL A 509 -3.89 -4.06 25.72
N LEU A 510 -4.88 -3.31 26.21
CA LEU A 510 -6.28 -3.53 25.93
C LEU A 510 -6.80 -2.50 24.93
N LEU A 511 -7.30 -2.96 23.79
CA LEU A 511 -7.96 -2.13 22.79
C LEU A 511 -9.49 -2.19 22.98
N THR A 512 -10.10 -1.04 23.29
CA THR A 512 -11.54 -0.91 23.47
C THR A 512 -12.17 -0.02 22.41
N GLY A 513 -13.47 -0.19 22.20
CA GLY A 513 -14.25 0.67 21.32
C GLY A 513 -15.53 0.04 20.77
N GLN A 514 -16.42 0.87 20.25
CA GLN A 514 -17.66 0.51 19.57
C GLN A 514 -17.43 -0.32 18.30
N ARG A 515 -18.48 -0.93 17.73
CA ARG A 515 -18.33 -1.62 16.44
C ARG A 515 -17.88 -0.61 15.39
N LEU A 516 -17.10 -1.07 14.40
CA LEU A 516 -16.59 -0.24 13.31
C LEU A 516 -15.57 0.85 13.71
N SER A 517 -15.07 0.83 14.95
CA SER A 517 -14.13 1.84 15.45
C SER A 517 -12.67 1.66 14.97
N GLY A 518 -12.35 0.56 14.28
CA GLY A 518 -11.00 0.28 13.78
C GLY A 518 -10.07 -0.52 14.72
N LYS A 519 -10.60 -1.17 15.76
CA LYS A 519 -9.80 -2.03 16.69
C LYS A 519 -8.95 -3.08 15.97
N SER A 520 -9.58 -3.92 15.15
CA SER A 520 -8.88 -4.99 14.43
C SER A 520 -7.83 -4.41 13.47
N LEU A 521 -8.15 -3.29 12.81
CA LEU A 521 -7.23 -2.61 11.90
C LEU A 521 -5.98 -2.07 12.62
N LEU A 522 -6.17 -1.41 13.78
CA LEU A 522 -5.05 -0.92 14.59
C LEU A 522 -4.18 -2.09 15.08
N GLY A 523 -4.80 -3.18 15.53
CA GLY A 523 -4.08 -4.36 15.99
C GLY A 523 -3.23 -5.00 14.89
N GLU A 524 -3.77 -5.13 13.68
CA GLU A 524 -3.03 -5.64 12.52
C GLU A 524 -1.89 -4.71 12.10
N LEU A 525 -2.10 -3.39 12.15
CA LEU A 525 -1.03 -2.42 11.86
C LEU A 525 0.11 -2.54 12.87
N VAL A 526 -0.18 -2.63 14.17
CA VAL A 526 0.83 -2.82 15.22
C VAL A 526 1.60 -4.13 15.01
N ALA A 527 0.90 -5.20 14.69
CA ALA A 527 1.51 -6.50 14.38
C ALA A 527 2.50 -6.40 13.21
N ASN A 528 2.09 -5.77 12.11
CA ASN A 528 2.91 -5.66 10.92
C ASN A 528 4.08 -4.68 11.10
N ARG A 529 3.87 -3.56 11.78
CA ARG A 529 4.87 -2.49 11.95
C ARG A 529 5.91 -2.80 13.02
N PHE A 530 5.51 -3.36 14.17
CA PHE A 530 6.41 -3.56 15.32
C PHE A 530 6.84 -5.01 15.53
N PHE A 531 6.11 -5.99 14.98
CA PHE A 531 6.35 -7.42 15.18
C PHE A 531 6.30 -8.23 13.86
N PRO A 532 7.07 -7.83 12.82
CA PRO A 532 7.08 -8.55 11.55
C PRO A 532 7.51 -10.00 11.78
N GLN A 533 6.71 -10.96 11.29
CA GLN A 533 6.93 -12.41 11.41
C GLN A 533 6.94 -12.97 12.86
N HIS A 534 6.67 -12.14 13.87
CA HIS A 534 6.65 -12.52 15.29
C HIS A 534 5.30 -12.23 15.96
N THR A 535 4.22 -12.41 15.19
CA THR A 535 2.84 -12.25 15.69
C THR A 535 2.08 -13.56 15.63
N ILE A 536 1.45 -13.94 16.75
CA ILE A 536 0.55 -15.08 16.84
C ILE A 536 -0.87 -14.55 16.99
N ARG A 537 -1.68 -14.77 15.94
CA ARG A 537 -3.08 -14.35 15.89
C ARG A 537 -3.96 -15.46 16.48
N LEU A 538 -4.73 -15.11 17.50
CA LEU A 538 -5.61 -16.03 18.21
C LEU A 538 -7.06 -15.74 17.86
N GLN A 539 -7.71 -16.72 17.24
CA GLN A 539 -9.14 -16.77 17.02
C GLN A 539 -9.66 -18.15 17.43
N PRO A 540 -10.93 -18.29 17.85
CA PRO A 540 -11.52 -19.60 18.11
C PRO A 540 -11.62 -20.43 16.81
N GLN A 541 -11.41 -21.74 16.89
CA GLN A 541 -11.56 -22.66 15.76
C GLN A 541 -10.66 -22.33 14.55
N SER A 542 -9.49 -21.72 14.79
CA SER A 542 -8.52 -21.39 13.75
C SER A 542 -7.24 -22.21 13.88
N VAL A 543 -6.53 -22.40 12.77
CA VAL A 543 -5.23 -23.07 12.79
C VAL A 543 -4.15 -22.02 13.07
N ILE A 544 -3.41 -22.21 14.16
CA ILE A 544 -2.25 -21.38 14.49
C ILE A 544 -0.97 -22.20 14.30
N SER A 545 0.09 -21.56 13.82
CA SER A 545 1.40 -22.17 13.64
C SER A 545 2.44 -21.46 14.50
N VAL A 546 3.13 -22.20 15.36
CA VAL A 546 4.20 -21.70 16.23
C VAL A 546 5.43 -22.58 16.03
N ASP A 547 6.55 -22.00 15.58
CA ASP A 547 7.80 -22.71 15.26
C ASP A 547 7.55 -24.00 14.45
N SER A 548 6.81 -23.87 13.35
CA SER A 548 6.46 -24.93 12.40
C SER A 548 5.53 -26.04 12.93
N ARG A 549 4.98 -25.89 14.15
CA ARG A 549 3.95 -26.78 14.71
C ARG A 549 2.57 -26.14 14.61
N ARG A 550 1.60 -26.89 14.13
CA ARG A 550 0.21 -26.44 13.97
C ARG A 550 -0.68 -27.00 15.07
N ILE A 551 -1.55 -26.17 15.62
CA ILE A 551 -2.69 -26.58 16.45
C ILE A 551 -3.94 -25.90 15.93
N THR A 552 -5.06 -26.62 15.93
CA THR A 552 -6.38 -26.02 15.72
C THR A 552 -6.91 -25.59 17.09
N THR A 553 -7.10 -24.29 17.28
CA THR A 553 -7.63 -23.74 18.53
C THR A 553 -9.07 -24.21 18.73
N THR A 554 -9.45 -24.44 19.99
CA THR A 554 -10.84 -24.71 20.38
C THR A 554 -11.50 -23.40 20.84
N TYR A 555 -12.51 -23.46 21.71
CA TYR A 555 -13.00 -22.30 22.45
C TYR A 555 -12.31 -22.12 23.81
N ASP A 556 -11.36 -23.00 24.16
CA ASP A 556 -10.55 -22.91 25.38
C ASP A 556 -9.29 -22.09 25.13
N LEU A 557 -9.27 -20.87 25.66
CA LEU A 557 -8.14 -19.94 25.51
C LEU A 557 -6.92 -20.42 26.30
N GLU A 558 -7.14 -21.13 27.41
CA GLU A 558 -6.06 -21.65 28.26
C GLU A 558 -5.23 -22.70 27.51
N GLU A 559 -5.89 -23.56 26.73
CA GLU A 559 -5.23 -24.56 25.89
C GLU A 559 -4.33 -23.90 24.83
N ALA A 560 -4.86 -22.88 24.13
CA ALA A 560 -4.12 -22.16 23.11
C ALA A 560 -2.90 -21.41 23.68
N LEU A 561 -3.07 -20.72 24.83
CA LEU A 561 -1.98 -20.01 25.48
C LEU A 561 -0.90 -20.95 26.03
N ASN A 562 -1.29 -22.12 26.57
CA ASN A 562 -0.33 -23.14 27.00
C ASN A 562 0.49 -23.70 25.84
N PHE A 563 -0.14 -23.90 24.67
CA PHE A 563 0.55 -24.32 23.46
C PHE A 563 1.56 -23.28 23.00
N ILE A 564 1.16 -22.00 22.93
CA ILE A 564 2.05 -20.89 22.54
C ILE A 564 3.25 -20.85 23.47
N ARG A 565 3.01 -20.81 24.79
CA ARG A 565 4.07 -20.79 25.80
C ARG A 565 5.09 -21.90 25.55
N LYS A 566 4.65 -23.13 25.34
CA LYS A 566 5.54 -24.29 25.16
C LYS A 566 6.56 -24.11 24.03
N TYR A 567 6.25 -23.30 23.02
CA TYR A 567 7.07 -23.11 21.82
C TYR A 567 7.58 -21.67 21.62
N THR A 568 7.42 -20.78 22.60
CA THR A 568 7.85 -19.35 22.50
C THR A 568 8.78 -18.90 23.62
N LEU A 569 9.22 -19.80 24.51
CA LEU A 569 9.96 -19.50 25.75
C LEU A 569 11.16 -18.55 25.65
N ASN A 570 11.75 -18.35 24.46
CA ASN A 570 12.93 -17.49 24.27
C ASN A 570 12.79 -16.46 23.12
N LYS A 571 11.59 -16.27 22.55
CA LYS A 571 11.39 -15.34 21.42
C LYS A 571 10.36 -14.26 21.79
N PRO A 572 10.73 -12.97 21.74
CA PRO A 572 9.78 -11.89 21.95
C PRO A 572 8.74 -11.92 20.83
N CYS A 573 7.47 -12.17 21.16
CA CYS A 573 6.38 -12.20 20.19
C CYS A 573 5.14 -11.46 20.70
N LEU A 574 4.33 -11.00 19.75
CA LEU A 574 3.02 -10.42 19.98
C LEU A 574 1.96 -11.53 19.98
N ILE A 575 1.18 -11.62 21.05
CA ILE A 575 -0.04 -12.42 21.10
C ILE A 575 -1.22 -11.48 20.85
N TRP A 576 -1.83 -11.62 19.68
CA TRP A 576 -2.97 -10.82 19.27
C TRP A 576 -4.27 -11.60 19.44
N ILE A 577 -5.10 -11.19 20.40
CA ILE A 577 -6.44 -11.77 20.64
C ILE A 577 -7.47 -10.74 20.19
N ASP A 578 -8.02 -10.94 19.00
CA ASP A 578 -9.09 -10.09 18.49
C ASP A 578 -10.45 -10.61 18.98
N ASP A 579 -11.30 -9.69 19.44
CA ASP A 579 -12.68 -9.91 19.86
C ASP A 579 -12.83 -10.99 20.95
N LEU A 580 -12.39 -10.67 22.17
CA LEU A 580 -12.46 -11.58 23.31
C LEU A 580 -13.88 -12.14 23.57
N GLU A 581 -14.95 -11.44 23.12
CA GLU A 581 -16.33 -11.93 23.18
C GLU A 581 -16.52 -13.33 22.57
N LEU A 582 -15.71 -13.69 21.57
CA LEU A 582 -15.84 -14.91 20.79
C LEU A 582 -15.27 -16.14 21.51
N TRP A 583 -14.42 -15.96 22.51
CA TRP A 583 -13.77 -17.03 23.28
C TRP A 583 -14.73 -17.63 24.32
N ARG A 584 -15.78 -18.30 23.86
CA ARG A 584 -16.76 -18.99 24.71
C ARG A 584 -17.59 -20.03 23.95
N ASP A 585 -17.90 -21.13 24.63
CA ASP A 585 -18.87 -22.12 24.17
C ASP A 585 -19.72 -22.66 25.34
N PRO A 586 -20.66 -23.60 25.10
CA PRO A 586 -21.51 -24.15 26.17
C PRO A 586 -20.77 -24.89 27.30
N ASN A 587 -19.52 -25.30 27.07
CA ASN A 587 -18.67 -26.06 27.97
C ASN A 587 -17.57 -25.19 28.62
N VAL A 588 -17.12 -24.16 27.90
CA VAL A 588 -16.06 -23.22 28.29
C VAL A 588 -16.67 -21.82 28.41
N PRO A 589 -17.04 -21.38 29.63
CA PRO A 589 -17.59 -20.06 29.85
C PRO A 589 -16.52 -18.97 29.70
N LEU A 590 -16.92 -17.79 29.25
CA LEU A 590 -16.02 -16.65 29.05
C LEU A 590 -15.20 -16.31 30.31
N GLY A 591 -15.81 -16.42 31.49
CA GLY A 591 -15.13 -16.17 32.77
C GLY A 591 -13.92 -17.09 33.03
N LYS A 592 -13.97 -18.36 32.56
CA LYS A 592 -12.83 -19.28 32.63
C LYS A 592 -11.68 -18.75 31.78
N ASN A 593 -11.97 -18.39 30.53
CA ASN A 593 -10.97 -17.86 29.59
C ASN A 593 -10.38 -16.52 30.06
N VAL A 594 -11.20 -15.63 30.64
CA VAL A 594 -10.73 -14.36 31.22
C VAL A 594 -9.78 -14.60 32.38
N ASN A 595 -10.10 -15.53 33.29
CA ASN A 595 -9.21 -15.88 34.39
C ASN A 595 -7.90 -16.52 33.92
N ALA A 596 -7.96 -17.39 32.92
CA ALA A 596 -6.77 -17.95 32.30
C ALA A 596 -5.89 -16.85 31.68
N LEU A 597 -6.49 -15.95 30.89
CA LEU A 597 -5.79 -14.82 30.29
C LEU A 597 -5.10 -13.95 31.34
N ARG A 598 -5.79 -13.60 32.43
CA ARG A 598 -5.21 -12.80 33.53
C ARG A 598 -3.95 -13.44 34.09
N ARG A 599 -4.03 -14.73 34.45
CA ARG A 599 -2.87 -15.49 34.97
C ARG A 599 -1.72 -15.49 33.98
N PHE A 600 -1.99 -15.73 32.69
CA PHE A 600 -0.96 -15.73 31.66
C PHE A 600 -0.28 -14.38 31.49
N ILE A 601 -1.04 -13.27 31.55
CA ILE A 601 -0.44 -11.94 31.45
C ILE A 601 0.40 -11.62 32.70
N ASP A 602 -0.05 -12.02 33.89
CA ASP A 602 0.72 -11.84 35.13
C ASP A 602 2.02 -12.66 35.11
N ASP A 603 1.97 -13.90 34.63
CA ASP A 603 3.11 -14.83 34.64
C ASP A 603 4.11 -14.56 33.50
N TYR A 604 3.64 -14.12 32.33
CA TYR A 604 4.46 -14.06 31.10
C TYR A 604 4.45 -12.70 30.39
N GLY A 605 3.80 -11.67 30.94
CA GLY A 605 3.72 -10.35 30.32
C GLY A 605 5.06 -9.63 30.13
N ASN A 606 6.14 -10.07 30.76
CA ASN A 606 7.49 -9.55 30.55
C ASN A 606 8.23 -10.20 29.36
N GLN A 607 7.78 -11.37 28.89
CA GLN A 607 8.39 -12.14 27.80
C GLN A 607 7.55 -12.10 26.52
N LEU A 608 6.23 -12.01 26.68
CA LEU A 608 5.24 -12.00 25.62
C LEU A 608 4.48 -10.69 25.69
N PHE A 609 4.30 -10.03 24.55
CA PHE A 609 3.49 -8.81 24.49
C PHE A 609 2.05 -9.21 24.19
N PHE A 610 1.13 -8.93 25.11
CA PHE A 610 -0.28 -9.24 24.92
C PHE A 610 -1.03 -8.04 24.39
N MET A 611 -1.78 -8.24 23.31
CA MET A 611 -2.70 -7.23 22.80
C MET A 611 -4.07 -7.88 22.64
N VAL A 612 -5.07 -7.31 23.30
CA VAL A 612 -6.41 -7.90 23.40
C VAL A 612 -7.43 -6.87 22.98
N SER A 613 -8.39 -7.23 22.13
CA SER A 613 -9.48 -6.35 21.74
C SER A 613 -10.82 -6.82 22.31
N MET A 614 -11.67 -5.87 22.71
CA MET A 614 -13.05 -6.13 23.11
C MET A 614 -13.92 -4.87 22.98
N SER A 615 -15.23 -5.06 23.04
CA SER A 615 -16.22 -3.98 23.09
C SER A 615 -16.26 -3.31 24.46
N ASN A 616 -16.66 -2.03 24.47
CA ASN A 616 -16.81 -1.25 25.70
C ASN A 616 -17.79 -1.90 26.70
N SER A 617 -18.89 -2.48 26.21
CA SER A 617 -19.87 -3.18 27.05
C SER A 617 -19.25 -4.39 27.73
N LEU A 618 -18.50 -5.21 26.98
CA LEU A 618 -17.85 -6.39 27.54
C LEU A 618 -16.78 -5.98 28.55
N ARG A 619 -15.95 -4.99 28.22
CA ARG A 619 -14.93 -4.46 29.13
C ARG A 619 -15.57 -4.01 30.44
N HIS A 620 -16.64 -3.23 30.42
CA HIS A 620 -17.29 -2.76 31.65
C HIS A 620 -17.83 -3.92 32.49
N HIS A 621 -18.46 -4.90 31.83
CA HIS A 621 -18.96 -6.10 32.50
C HIS A 621 -17.83 -6.94 33.11
N LEU A 622 -16.75 -7.22 32.36
CA LEU A 622 -15.65 -8.03 32.85
C LEU A 622 -14.86 -7.33 33.97
N ASP A 623 -14.70 -6.02 33.91
CA ASP A 623 -14.01 -5.26 34.95
C ASP A 623 -14.74 -5.33 36.30
N GLN A 624 -16.08 -5.25 36.30
CA GLN A 624 -16.88 -5.36 37.52
C GLN A 624 -16.74 -6.70 38.24
N PHE A 625 -16.61 -7.81 37.50
CA PHE A 625 -16.61 -9.15 38.07
C PHE A 625 -15.21 -9.77 38.21
N TYR A 626 -14.28 -9.36 37.35
CA TYR A 626 -12.96 -9.98 37.23
C TYR A 626 -11.81 -9.00 37.41
N ASP A 627 -12.05 -7.69 37.63
CA ASP A 627 -10.98 -6.70 37.84
C ASP A 627 -9.89 -6.81 36.74
N LEU A 628 -10.40 -6.91 35.50
CA LEU A 628 -9.63 -7.30 34.32
C LEU A 628 -8.59 -6.25 33.95
N ILE A 629 -8.84 -4.97 34.24
CA ILE A 629 -7.97 -3.88 33.76
C ILE A 629 -6.62 -3.91 34.46
N LYS A 630 -6.55 -4.36 35.71
CA LYS A 630 -5.32 -4.38 36.49
C LYS A 630 -4.20 -5.21 35.85
N VAL A 631 -4.54 -6.16 34.98
CA VAL A 631 -3.54 -6.97 34.27
C VAL A 631 -3.00 -6.29 33.00
N PHE A 632 -3.60 -5.18 32.56
CA PHE A 632 -3.15 -4.43 31.40
C PHE A 632 -2.32 -3.22 31.83
N GLN A 633 -1.23 -2.96 31.11
CA GLN A 633 -0.38 -1.78 31.29
C GLN A 633 -1.09 -0.52 30.79
N ALA A 634 -1.86 -0.63 29.71
CA ALA A 634 -2.61 0.47 29.12
C ALA A 634 -3.94 0.00 28.52
N GLU A 635 -4.93 0.90 28.54
CA GLU A 635 -6.20 0.81 27.82
C GLU A 635 -6.24 1.91 26.75
N ILE A 636 -6.50 1.54 25.50
CA ILE A 636 -6.63 2.47 24.37
C ILE A 636 -8.05 2.36 23.81
N ASN A 637 -8.83 3.44 23.94
CA ASN A 637 -10.19 3.52 23.42
C ASN A 637 -10.20 4.17 22.03
N LEU A 638 -10.78 3.47 21.05
CA LEU A 638 -10.85 3.89 19.65
C LEU A 638 -12.22 4.43 19.22
N ASP A 639 -13.14 4.72 20.12
CA ASP A 639 -14.52 5.14 19.80
C ASP A 639 -14.63 6.30 18.82
N ARG A 640 -13.78 7.31 19.00
CA ARG A 640 -13.83 8.56 18.24
C ARG A 640 -12.50 8.85 17.58
N MET A 641 -12.59 9.25 16.32
CA MET A 641 -11.50 9.75 15.52
C MET A 641 -11.71 11.25 15.28
N PRO A 642 -10.65 12.06 15.16
CA PRO A 642 -10.77 13.47 14.82
C PRO A 642 -11.47 13.70 13.46
N LEU A 643 -12.20 14.82 13.32
CA LEU A 643 -12.89 15.17 12.07
C LEU A 643 -11.93 15.28 10.87
N GLN A 644 -10.72 15.77 11.09
CA GLN A 644 -9.71 15.90 10.04
C GLN A 644 -9.32 14.53 9.50
N ASP A 645 -9.00 13.60 10.39
CA ASP A 645 -8.61 12.24 10.03
C ASP A 645 -9.77 11.46 9.37
N VAL A 646 -11.01 11.61 9.85
CA VAL A 646 -12.17 10.99 9.18
C VAL A 646 -12.37 11.54 7.78
N ARG A 647 -12.18 12.85 7.59
CA ARG A 647 -12.28 13.48 6.27
C ARG A 647 -11.18 13.00 5.33
N GLU A 648 -9.95 12.88 5.83
CA GLU A 648 -8.81 12.39 5.06
C GLU A 648 -8.99 10.91 4.71
N ALA A 649 -9.49 10.08 5.63
CA ALA A 649 -9.82 8.68 5.35
C ALA A 649 -10.87 8.53 4.24
N ILE A 650 -11.94 9.33 4.27
CA ILE A 650 -12.94 9.37 3.18
C ILE A 650 -12.27 9.80 1.86
N MET A 651 -11.41 10.81 1.89
CA MET A 651 -10.74 11.33 0.71
C MET A 651 -9.79 10.32 0.07
N ILE A 652 -8.95 9.64 0.86
CA ILE A 652 -8.00 8.63 0.38
C ILE A 652 -8.77 7.44 -0.21
N ARG A 653 -9.77 6.92 0.51
CA ARG A 653 -10.57 5.79 0.04
C ARG A 653 -11.36 6.13 -1.22
N HIS A 654 -11.90 7.35 -1.32
CA HIS A 654 -12.54 7.80 -2.54
C HIS A 654 -11.55 7.98 -3.69
N GLY A 655 -10.37 8.53 -3.44
CA GLY A 655 -9.31 8.65 -4.44
C GLY A 655 -8.91 7.29 -5.04
N ALA A 656 -8.89 6.24 -4.22
CA ALA A 656 -8.59 4.88 -4.67
C ALA A 656 -9.66 4.25 -5.58
N THR A 657 -10.89 4.80 -5.60
CA THR A 657 -11.91 4.34 -6.55
C THR A 657 -11.72 4.92 -7.94
N HIS A 658 -10.84 5.91 -8.12
CA HIS A 658 -10.60 6.62 -9.39
C HIS A 658 -11.87 7.24 -10.03
N LYS A 659 -12.91 7.49 -9.22
CA LYS A 659 -14.19 8.05 -9.71
C LYS A 659 -14.29 9.53 -9.42
N GLU A 660 -14.87 10.31 -10.32
CA GLU A 660 -15.18 11.71 -10.10
C GLU A 660 -16.41 11.85 -9.19
N LEU A 661 -16.31 12.73 -8.19
CA LEU A 661 -17.40 13.00 -7.25
C LEU A 661 -18.25 14.19 -7.69
N LEU A 662 -19.52 13.92 -7.96
CA LEU A 662 -20.52 14.91 -8.30
C LEU A 662 -21.37 15.29 -7.07
N ASP A 663 -21.75 16.56 -6.99
CA ASP A 663 -22.73 17.06 -6.05
C ASP A 663 -24.16 16.71 -6.47
N ASN A 664 -25.13 16.93 -5.58
CA ASN A 664 -26.56 16.70 -5.83
C ASN A 664 -27.18 17.50 -7.00
N LYS A 665 -26.39 18.32 -7.71
CA LYS A 665 -26.78 19.06 -8.91
C LYS A 665 -25.99 18.60 -10.15
N GLY A 666 -25.26 17.49 -10.04
CA GLY A 666 -24.46 16.90 -11.11
C GLY A 666 -23.19 17.67 -11.44
N ARG A 667 -22.71 18.55 -10.55
CA ARG A 667 -21.47 19.33 -10.75
C ARG A 667 -20.32 18.74 -9.94
N GLU A 668 -19.09 18.91 -10.42
CA GLU A 668 -17.89 18.53 -9.66
C GLU A 668 -17.91 19.11 -8.24
N MET A 669 -17.56 18.26 -7.27
CA MET A 669 -17.62 18.62 -5.88
C MET A 669 -16.52 19.61 -5.49
N THR A 670 -16.91 20.82 -5.11
CA THR A 670 -15.96 21.80 -4.57
C THR A 670 -15.40 21.38 -3.20
N PRO A 671 -14.18 21.77 -2.83
CA PRO A 671 -13.58 21.44 -1.53
C PRO A 671 -14.45 21.88 -0.34
N GLN A 672 -15.10 23.04 -0.45
CA GLN A 672 -15.98 23.57 0.60
C GLN A 672 -17.23 22.71 0.78
N HIS A 673 -17.84 22.26 -0.33
CA HIS A 673 -18.99 21.38 -0.29
C HIS A 673 -18.61 20.02 0.32
N PHE A 674 -17.46 19.47 -0.10
CA PHE A 674 -16.91 18.24 0.48
C PHE A 674 -16.69 18.35 2.00
N GLN A 675 -16.10 19.47 2.46
CA GLN A 675 -15.94 19.72 3.90
C GLN A 675 -17.27 19.80 4.67
N GLN A 676 -18.29 20.44 4.09
CA GLN A 676 -19.62 20.53 4.73
C GLN A 676 -20.28 19.16 4.86
N ILE A 677 -20.21 18.35 3.82
CA ILE A 677 -20.79 17.00 3.81
C ILE A 677 -20.04 16.09 4.76
N THR A 678 -18.70 16.04 4.70
CA THR A 678 -17.90 15.22 5.63
C THR A 678 -18.13 15.62 7.09
N THR A 679 -18.39 16.90 7.37
CA THR A 679 -18.79 17.35 8.72
C THR A 679 -20.17 16.82 9.13
N LYS A 680 -21.13 16.72 8.20
CA LYS A 680 -22.44 16.10 8.47
C LYS A 680 -22.30 14.59 8.71
N VAL A 681 -21.54 13.89 7.87
CA VAL A 681 -21.21 12.46 8.05
C VAL A 681 -20.59 12.23 9.42
N TYR A 682 -19.57 13.03 9.77
CA TYR A 682 -18.86 12.91 11.04
C TYR A 682 -19.79 13.05 12.25
N LYS A 683 -20.71 14.02 12.20
CA LYS A 683 -21.70 14.23 13.26
C LYS A 683 -22.67 13.06 13.36
N ALA A 684 -23.16 12.55 12.23
CA ALA A 684 -24.07 11.41 12.20
C ALA A 684 -23.39 10.09 12.66
N ALA A 685 -22.11 9.93 12.36
CA ALA A 685 -21.29 8.81 12.81
C ALA A 685 -20.76 8.97 14.24
N HIS A 686 -21.03 10.10 14.91
CA HIS A 686 -20.47 10.44 16.23
C HIS A 686 -18.94 10.29 16.34
N GLY A 687 -18.23 10.52 15.23
CA GLY A 687 -16.78 10.35 15.14
C GLY A 687 -16.27 8.92 14.98
N ASN A 688 -17.15 7.92 14.83
CA ASN A 688 -16.77 6.54 14.51
C ASN A 688 -16.40 6.42 13.02
N ILE A 689 -15.18 5.98 12.72
CA ILE A 689 -14.65 5.96 11.36
C ILE A 689 -15.42 5.01 10.43
N GLY A 690 -15.67 3.77 10.82
CA GLY A 690 -16.34 2.83 9.94
C GLY A 690 -17.83 3.16 9.77
N GLU A 691 -18.49 3.78 10.75
CA GLU A 691 -19.83 4.37 10.53
C GLU A 691 -19.77 5.52 9.53
N ALA A 692 -18.79 6.41 9.63
CA ALA A 692 -18.64 7.52 8.71
C ALA A 692 -18.44 7.03 7.27
N LEU A 693 -17.60 6.00 7.07
CA LEU A 693 -17.39 5.37 5.78
C LEU A 693 -18.66 4.70 5.24
N ASN A 694 -19.41 3.99 6.10
CA ASN A 694 -20.68 3.39 5.70
C ASN A 694 -21.72 4.44 5.30
N ILE A 695 -21.90 5.52 6.09
CA ILE A 695 -22.82 6.62 5.77
C ILE A 695 -22.44 7.26 4.43
N TRP A 696 -21.14 7.45 4.18
CA TRP A 696 -20.65 7.96 2.90
C TRP A 696 -21.03 7.04 1.74
N ALA A 697 -20.73 5.75 1.86
CA ALA A 697 -21.07 4.74 0.87
C ALA A 697 -22.58 4.68 0.58
N PHE A 698 -23.44 4.70 1.61
CA PHE A 698 -24.90 4.72 1.45
C PHE A 698 -25.43 5.99 0.78
N SER A 699 -24.68 7.08 0.86
CA SER A 699 -25.05 8.35 0.25
C SER A 699 -24.51 8.49 -1.17
N THR A 700 -23.77 7.50 -1.68
CA THR A 700 -23.10 7.55 -2.98
C THR A 700 -23.81 6.64 -3.98
N GLU A 701 -24.28 7.21 -5.07
CA GLU A 701 -24.99 6.54 -6.16
C GLU A 701 -24.12 6.52 -7.42
N ALA A 702 -24.13 5.43 -8.18
CA ALA A 702 -23.39 5.33 -9.44
C ALA A 702 -24.13 6.10 -10.54
N VAL A 703 -23.42 6.95 -11.28
CA VAL A 703 -23.97 7.63 -12.47
C VAL A 703 -23.52 6.90 -13.73
N ASP A 704 -22.23 6.62 -13.83
CA ASP A 704 -21.59 5.89 -14.91
C ASP A 704 -20.32 5.17 -14.39
N GLU A 705 -19.49 4.62 -15.29
CA GLU A 705 -18.27 3.89 -14.93
C GLU A 705 -17.29 4.79 -14.15
N ASP A 706 -17.16 6.06 -14.54
CA ASP A 706 -16.14 6.99 -14.04
C ASP A 706 -16.67 7.99 -13.00
N ARG A 707 -17.99 8.09 -12.79
CA ARG A 707 -18.61 9.14 -11.96
C ARG A 707 -19.60 8.60 -10.94
N VAL A 708 -19.56 9.24 -9.77
CA VAL A 708 -20.48 8.97 -8.66
C VAL A 708 -21.15 10.24 -8.17
N LEU A 709 -22.45 10.14 -7.86
CA LEU A 709 -23.25 11.21 -7.33
C LEU A 709 -23.36 11.05 -5.82
N LEU A 710 -23.06 12.11 -5.06
CA LEU A 710 -23.27 12.10 -3.62
C LEU A 710 -24.62 12.74 -3.27
N GLN A 711 -25.57 11.89 -2.91
CA GLN A 711 -26.91 12.27 -2.48
C GLN A 711 -27.14 11.90 -1.01
N MET A 712 -27.02 12.91 -0.16
CA MET A 712 -27.37 12.80 1.26
C MET A 712 -28.87 12.72 1.44
N HIS A 713 -29.40 11.50 1.52
CA HIS A 713 -30.78 11.23 1.94
C HIS A 713 -30.98 11.58 3.43
N THR A 714 -32.24 11.74 3.84
CA THR A 714 -32.57 11.97 5.26
C THR A 714 -32.11 10.76 6.07
N LEU A 715 -31.13 10.96 6.95
CA LEU A 715 -30.66 9.91 7.86
C LEU A 715 -31.74 9.67 8.92
N TYR A 716 -32.53 8.63 8.75
CA TYR A 716 -33.51 8.23 9.76
C TYR A 716 -32.79 7.80 11.04
N GLU A 717 -33.32 8.21 12.18
CA GLU A 717 -32.87 7.72 13.48
C GLU A 717 -33.58 6.40 13.82
N LEU A 718 -32.89 5.53 14.57
CA LEU A 718 -33.50 4.30 15.06
C LEU A 718 -34.57 4.68 16.11
N PRO A 719 -35.87 4.39 15.88
CA PRO A 719 -36.92 4.75 16.83
C PRO A 719 -36.71 4.04 18.17
N ASP A 720 -37.23 4.64 19.25
CA ASP A 720 -37.22 3.98 20.57
C ASP A 720 -38.29 2.88 20.62
N PHE A 721 -37.88 1.65 20.33
CA PHE A 721 -38.71 0.44 20.42
C PHE A 721 -38.37 -0.42 21.64
N ILE A 722 -37.52 0.08 22.56
CA ILE A 722 -36.96 -0.71 23.65
C ILE A 722 -38.04 -0.97 24.71
N THR A 723 -38.32 -2.25 24.94
CA THR A 723 -39.16 -2.77 26.03
C THR A 723 -38.31 -3.62 26.97
N PRO A 724 -38.70 -3.85 28.23
CA PRO A 724 -37.90 -4.67 29.15
C PRO A 724 -37.53 -6.05 28.58
N ASP A 725 -38.46 -6.67 27.85
CA ASP A 725 -38.27 -7.99 27.27
C ASP A 725 -37.28 -8.00 26.10
N ASN A 726 -37.42 -7.06 25.16
CA ASN A 726 -36.48 -7.01 24.05
C ASN A 726 -35.12 -6.43 24.48
N ALA A 727 -35.06 -5.58 25.52
CA ALA A 727 -33.83 -4.99 26.01
C ALA A 727 -32.89 -6.05 26.58
N VAL A 728 -33.41 -6.96 27.40
CA VAL A 728 -32.64 -8.07 27.98
C VAL A 728 -32.15 -9.02 26.90
N LEU A 729 -33.00 -9.32 25.91
CA LEU A 729 -32.62 -10.17 24.78
C LEU A 729 -31.53 -9.52 23.91
N LEU A 730 -31.72 -8.26 23.52
CA LEU A 730 -30.80 -7.52 22.66
C LEU A 730 -29.47 -7.21 23.36
N SER A 731 -29.47 -6.86 24.64
CA SER A 731 -28.23 -6.70 25.43
C SER A 731 -27.44 -8.00 25.51
N SER A 732 -28.11 -9.13 25.72
CA SER A 732 -27.47 -10.45 25.73
C SER A 732 -26.84 -10.81 24.38
N ILE A 733 -27.54 -10.51 23.26
CA ILE A 733 -27.02 -10.71 21.90
C ILE A 733 -25.85 -9.75 21.61
N LEU A 734 -25.94 -8.50 22.05
CA LEU A 734 -24.90 -7.49 21.83
C LEU A 734 -23.62 -7.84 22.58
N LEU A 735 -23.72 -8.23 23.85
CA LEU A 735 -22.59 -8.72 24.67
C LEU A 735 -21.97 -10.00 24.12
N ALA A 736 -22.80 -10.86 23.52
CA ALA A 736 -22.36 -12.09 22.89
C ALA A 736 -21.63 -11.89 21.56
N ARG A 737 -21.85 -10.75 20.91
CA ARG A 737 -21.55 -10.46 19.49
C ARG A 737 -22.23 -11.38 18.47
N LYS A 738 -22.12 -12.70 18.66
CA LYS A 738 -22.71 -13.78 17.87
C LYS A 738 -23.27 -14.85 18.83
N ILE A 739 -24.54 -15.25 18.66
CA ILE A 739 -25.20 -16.27 19.50
C ILE A 739 -26.15 -17.12 18.66
N ASN A 740 -26.64 -18.26 19.14
CA ASN A 740 -27.67 -19.03 18.44
C ASN A 740 -28.88 -19.28 19.35
N GLU A 741 -29.99 -19.74 18.78
CA GLU A 741 -31.24 -19.94 19.52
C GLU A 741 -31.06 -20.97 20.65
N TYR A 742 -30.26 -22.02 20.42
CA TYR A 742 -29.94 -23.01 21.44
C TYR A 742 -29.25 -22.39 22.66
N ARG A 743 -28.27 -21.50 22.45
CA ARG A 743 -27.57 -20.78 23.52
C ARG A 743 -28.50 -19.81 24.25
N LEU A 744 -29.39 -19.14 23.54
CA LEU A 744 -30.40 -18.27 24.16
C LEU A 744 -31.39 -19.07 25.03
N ARG A 745 -31.82 -20.26 24.58
CA ARG A 745 -32.63 -21.18 25.40
C ARG A 745 -31.91 -21.61 26.67
N LYS A 746 -30.60 -21.91 26.59
CA LYS A 746 -29.80 -22.25 27.78
C LYS A 746 -29.65 -21.07 28.74
N LEU A 747 -29.52 -19.85 28.23
CA LEU A 747 -29.36 -18.63 29.03
C LEU A 747 -30.66 -18.21 29.73
N PHE A 748 -31.80 -18.24 29.03
CA PHE A 748 -33.09 -17.77 29.55
C PHE A 748 -33.97 -18.89 30.12
N GLY A 749 -33.58 -20.16 29.94
CA GLY A 749 -34.32 -21.32 30.42
C GLY A 749 -35.72 -21.44 29.80
N PRO A 750 -36.72 -21.95 30.54
CA PRO A 750 -38.08 -22.18 30.01
C PRO A 750 -38.77 -20.87 29.56
N VAL A 751 -38.41 -19.74 30.18
CA VAL A 751 -38.92 -18.40 29.83
C VAL A 751 -38.58 -18.02 28.38
N PHE A 752 -37.55 -18.63 27.78
CA PHE A 752 -37.23 -18.42 26.36
C PHE A 752 -38.41 -18.76 25.45
N SER A 753 -38.99 -19.94 25.62
CA SER A 753 -40.07 -20.45 24.76
C SER A 753 -41.34 -19.62 24.92
N ASP A 754 -41.66 -19.24 26.16
CA ASP A 754 -42.92 -18.60 26.50
C ASP A 754 -42.90 -17.08 26.20
N LYS A 755 -41.74 -16.42 26.39
CA LYS A 755 -41.64 -14.95 26.35
C LYS A 755 -40.75 -14.42 25.22
N TYR A 756 -39.56 -14.98 25.05
CA TYR A 756 -38.52 -14.40 24.19
C TYR A 756 -38.56 -14.89 22.74
N ARG A 757 -39.08 -16.09 22.47
CA ARG A 757 -39.12 -16.67 21.11
C ARG A 757 -39.92 -15.80 20.14
N GLY A 758 -41.10 -15.33 20.54
CA GLY A 758 -41.92 -14.42 19.73
C GLY A 758 -41.30 -13.04 19.54
N VAL A 759 -40.54 -12.54 20.52
CA VAL A 759 -39.77 -11.29 20.41
C VAL A 759 -38.63 -11.46 19.41
N LEU A 760 -37.87 -12.55 19.53
CA LEU A 760 -36.76 -12.89 18.63
C LEU A 760 -37.23 -12.97 17.18
N GLN A 761 -38.33 -13.70 16.92
CA GLN A 761 -38.87 -13.86 15.58
C GLN A 761 -39.26 -12.51 14.97
N ARG A 762 -39.91 -11.63 15.74
CA ARG A 762 -40.27 -10.27 15.28
C ARG A 762 -39.02 -9.44 14.91
N LEU A 763 -37.97 -9.50 15.72
CA LEU A 763 -36.72 -8.77 15.46
C LEU A 763 -36.00 -9.29 14.21
N ILE A 764 -36.09 -10.60 13.93
CA ILE A 764 -35.59 -11.20 12.69
C ILE A 764 -36.45 -10.75 11.49
N SER A 765 -37.79 -10.81 11.61
CA SER A 765 -38.70 -10.41 10.53
C SER A 765 -38.58 -8.94 10.14
N VAL A 766 -38.27 -8.06 11.10
CA VAL A 766 -38.02 -6.63 10.85
C VAL A 766 -36.61 -6.38 10.28
N GLY A 767 -35.72 -7.38 10.32
CA GLY A 767 -34.36 -7.29 9.77
C GLY A 767 -33.32 -6.69 10.72
N LEU A 768 -33.67 -6.42 11.98
CA LEU A 768 -32.71 -5.93 12.98
C LEU A 768 -31.73 -7.02 13.42
N LEU A 769 -32.20 -8.27 13.45
CA LEU A 769 -31.38 -9.46 13.64
C LEU A 769 -31.29 -10.25 12.34
N ARG A 770 -30.09 -10.72 12.01
CA ARG A 770 -29.86 -11.61 10.88
C ARG A 770 -29.51 -13.01 11.38
N ARG A 771 -30.02 -14.01 10.66
CA ARG A 771 -29.64 -15.40 10.85
C ARG A 771 -28.66 -15.79 9.75
N THR A 772 -27.46 -16.19 10.11
CA THR A 772 -26.45 -16.68 9.17
C THR A 772 -26.82 -18.08 8.66
N SER A 773 -26.24 -18.51 7.54
CA SER A 773 -26.40 -19.86 6.98
C SER A 773 -26.15 -20.96 8.03
N ASP A 774 -25.17 -20.73 8.91
CA ASP A 774 -24.75 -21.67 9.97
C ASP A 774 -25.67 -21.63 11.21
N GLY A 775 -26.80 -20.92 11.13
CA GLY A 775 -27.81 -20.86 12.17
C GLY A 775 -27.52 -19.91 13.34
N TRP A 776 -26.46 -19.09 13.25
CA TRP A 776 -26.14 -18.06 14.24
C TRP A 776 -26.94 -16.78 14.01
N LEU A 777 -27.06 -16.00 15.08
CA LEU A 777 -27.80 -14.76 15.19
C LEU A 777 -26.84 -13.63 15.54
N GLU A 778 -26.99 -12.53 14.81
CA GLU A 778 -26.24 -11.30 15.02
C GLU A 778 -27.12 -10.08 14.76
N ILE A 779 -26.76 -8.96 15.41
CA ILE A 779 -27.38 -7.67 15.13
C ILE A 779 -26.82 -7.16 13.80
N THR A 780 -27.69 -6.71 12.92
CA THR A 780 -27.33 -6.09 11.63
C THR A 780 -26.27 -5.01 11.85
N GLU A 781 -25.18 -5.08 11.08
CA GLU A 781 -23.98 -4.24 11.27
C GLU A 781 -24.31 -2.74 11.32
N SER A 782 -25.21 -2.27 10.44
CA SER A 782 -25.67 -0.88 10.35
C SER A 782 -26.52 -0.39 11.52
N ALA A 783 -26.98 -1.29 12.40
CA ALA A 783 -27.82 -0.97 13.56
C ALA A 783 -27.12 -1.18 14.90
N GLY A 784 -25.95 -1.84 14.93
CA GLY A 784 -25.32 -2.31 16.16
C GLY A 784 -24.98 -1.20 17.17
N ASN A 785 -24.39 -0.10 16.69
CA ASN A 785 -23.99 1.01 17.55
C ASN A 785 -25.18 1.85 18.01
N ASP A 786 -26.12 2.18 17.12
CA ASP A 786 -27.33 2.94 17.48
C ASP A 786 -28.21 2.18 18.48
N LEU A 787 -28.35 0.87 18.30
CA LEU A 787 -28.99 0.01 19.29
C LEU A 787 -28.24 0.00 20.62
N GLY A 788 -26.91 -0.06 20.57
CA GLY A 788 -26.06 0.05 21.75
C GLY A 788 -26.31 1.33 22.55
N ARG A 789 -26.37 2.48 21.87
CA ARG A 789 -26.67 3.80 22.46
C ARG A 789 -28.08 3.85 23.05
N LEU A 790 -29.09 3.28 22.36
CA LEU A 790 -30.46 3.19 22.89
C LEU A 790 -30.52 2.36 24.18
N LEU A 791 -29.84 1.21 24.21
CA LEU A 791 -29.76 0.35 25.39
C LEU A 791 -29.01 1.01 26.54
N GLU A 792 -27.96 1.78 26.24
CA GLU A 792 -27.23 2.58 27.24
C GLU A 792 -28.11 3.69 27.82
N LYS A 793 -28.79 4.47 26.98
CA LYS A 793 -29.71 5.54 27.41
C LYS A 793 -30.80 5.01 28.34
N LYS A 794 -31.20 3.75 28.15
CA LYS A 794 -32.20 3.04 28.97
C LYS A 794 -31.60 2.25 30.14
N LEU A 795 -30.29 2.35 30.38
CA LEU A 795 -29.55 1.71 31.48
C LEU A 795 -29.50 0.18 31.43
N TYR A 796 -29.76 -0.44 30.27
CA TYR A 796 -29.58 -1.89 30.07
C TYR A 796 -28.16 -2.27 29.66
N LEU A 797 -27.38 -1.29 29.19
CA LEU A 797 -25.93 -1.38 28.96
C LEU A 797 -25.26 -0.15 29.56
N LYS A 798 -23.96 -0.23 29.81
CA LYS A 798 -23.13 0.91 30.21
C LYS A 798 -21.88 0.91 29.35
N TYR A 799 -21.58 2.03 28.71
CA TYR A 799 -20.27 2.27 28.10
C TYR A 799 -19.37 3.07 29.04
N LEU A 800 -18.10 3.19 28.65
CA LEU A 800 -17.16 4.09 29.30
C LEU A 800 -17.64 5.54 29.10
N LYS A 801 -17.69 6.30 30.19
CA LYS A 801 -17.93 7.74 30.13
C LYS A 801 -16.68 8.47 29.68
#